data_AF-A0AA95K0N2-F1
#
_entry.id   AF-A0AA95K0N2-F1
#
_cell.length_a   1.000
_cell.length_b   1.000
_cell.length_c   1.000
_cell.angle_alpha   90.00
_cell.angle_beta   90.00
_cell.angle_gamma   90.00
#
_symmetry.space_group_name_H-M   'P 1'
#
loop_
_entity.id
_entity.type
_entity.pdbx_description
1 polymer ?
#
loop_
_entity_poly.entity_id
_entity_poly.type
_entity_poly.pdbx_seq_one_letter_code
_entity_poly.pdbx_strand_id
1 'polypeptide(L)'
;MNSEQKSLTQGWAAIAQGCLDALGWVDNVRPGSRRLDNEADKLNLSLLRTRNLANSLTQVAKTPMTVGFFGISQAGKSYLISALAAGSNGSLEALYGERRVDFIKEVNPVGGGKEATGLVTRFTRQAPAAPAGYPVPLRLFSEIDLAKILANAWFNDFNHEQLSYQLDQSRVEEHLRPFLQRAVQVQEYNGVSQEDVVALWDYLNASFKKSVEKLEHAWWPQVLKIAPTLSPNDRAELFSLLWGEQPALTETYRSLANVLAKLNHTRMVFAPLETLTDHSSGSIMNVDSLNRLGSNQDRNVEIRYWKEEQQIGSANLTQAELAALTTELIFPLAEVETNSVVEQVDLLDFPGYRGRLKITALEQAGRDGLNAISQLLLRGKVAYLFERYTDNQEMNALVVCASSAKQSDVADVGPVLNRWVEKTQGKSAEERGGRNPGLFWAITMCDMRIVNSLQHTESQLKEGWEGMMHMTLLERFSHYEWLSQWAPNQPFNNCFLVRKPGLDNPFLRLEGDAGQERLQEVGISDRYRDVLDTMGSTFVCGKNVNMHVAEPKAAWQAMLELNDGGMSRLTKALRGVAHLDFKLKRLQQQLLQCRMETGDQRLGRWYEKDGDGQIVKKQAIAKELWQGLSACSHSMGELIERLVLPTQELNNIYLSIRDLEQAPQTEGESPTINAFATSPFGGNPFADNPFASDPFATTPVETAVVDAPATAAAERVGQDDDFAHQAFKAWVAHLRELPQQPLQWRQLGMSSELINQLSEELITAATRLDLEGTLKHALAGQEQAETTRVHMRARQVLRAQLTIRDFIAWFGYLTLPADKVPNSYVGEKNKVFLRQKQLANDELPQLATVAPQPGVSYLGDWLSALMSVVLDNAGHSATRDISFEQNRQLGQIISQLKQENMPC
;
A
#
# COMPACT_ATOMS: atom_id res chain seq x y z
N MET A 1 10.05 25.67 15.70
CA MET A 1 9.72 24.32 16.22
C MET A 1 9.72 24.34 17.74
N ASN A 2 8.67 23.81 18.37
CA ASN A 2 8.60 23.64 19.83
C ASN A 2 9.40 22.39 20.30
N SER A 3 9.47 22.17 21.61
CA SER A 3 10.21 21.03 22.20
C SER A 3 9.63 19.67 21.80
N GLU A 4 8.31 19.53 21.77
CA GLU A 4 7.63 18.29 21.39
C GLU A 4 7.87 17.92 19.92
N GLN A 5 7.81 18.88 18.99
CA GLN A 5 8.19 18.69 17.59
C GLN A 5 9.64 18.22 17.47
N LYS A 6 10.57 18.79 18.22
CA LYS A 6 11.99 18.35 18.22
C LYS A 6 12.12 16.91 18.71
N SER A 7 11.44 16.57 19.81
CA SER A 7 11.43 15.21 20.37
C SER A 7 10.87 14.20 19.38
N LEU A 8 9.71 14.47 18.77
CA LEU A 8 9.09 13.61 17.76
C LEU A 8 9.95 13.49 16.49
N THR A 9 10.54 14.59 16.04
CA THR A 9 11.47 14.59 14.89
C THR A 9 12.66 13.68 15.17
N GLN A 10 13.27 13.79 16.36
CA GLN A 10 14.37 12.92 16.78
C GLN A 10 13.92 11.47 16.95
N GLY A 11 12.72 11.24 17.48
CA GLY A 11 12.10 9.93 17.63
C GLY A 11 11.95 9.19 16.31
N TRP A 12 11.34 9.83 15.32
CA TRP A 12 11.17 9.26 13.98
C TRP A 12 12.51 9.12 13.24
N ALA A 13 13.42 10.08 13.37
CA ALA A 13 14.76 9.98 12.80
C ALA A 13 15.55 8.79 13.40
N ALA A 14 15.40 8.52 14.69
CA ALA A 14 16.01 7.36 15.35
C ALA A 14 15.44 6.03 14.83
N ILE A 15 14.13 5.96 14.52
CA ILE A 15 13.56 4.79 13.86
C ILE A 15 14.15 4.62 12.45
N ALA A 16 14.20 5.68 11.66
CA ALA A 16 14.75 5.62 10.32
C ALA A 16 16.21 5.13 10.33
N GLN A 17 17.04 5.68 11.23
CA GLN A 17 18.43 5.27 11.38
C GLN A 17 18.54 3.83 11.89
N GLY A 18 17.78 3.44 12.93
CA GLY A 18 17.79 2.08 13.46
C GLY A 18 17.35 1.04 12.42
N CYS A 19 16.42 1.37 11.51
CA CYS A 19 16.09 0.51 10.38
C CYS A 19 17.24 0.34 9.39
N LEU A 20 18.02 1.40 9.12
CA LEU A 20 19.20 1.32 8.26
C LEU A 20 20.33 0.49 8.89
N ASP A 21 20.58 0.72 10.18
CA ASP A 21 21.57 -0.07 10.92
C ASP A 21 21.15 -1.54 10.99
N ALA A 22 19.84 -1.82 11.15
CA ALA A 22 19.28 -3.16 11.09
C ALA A 22 19.44 -3.82 9.71
N LEU A 23 19.24 -3.08 8.60
CA LEU A 23 19.50 -3.59 7.25
C LEU A 23 20.96 -4.02 7.10
N GLY A 24 21.90 -3.17 7.52
CA GLY A 24 23.33 -3.50 7.53
C GLY A 24 23.67 -4.70 8.43
N TRP A 25 23.00 -4.82 9.58
CA TRP A 25 23.13 -6.00 10.44
C TRP A 25 22.63 -7.27 9.74
N VAL A 26 21.46 -7.24 9.09
CA VAL A 26 20.92 -8.40 8.35
C VAL A 26 21.90 -8.83 7.26
N ASP A 27 22.42 -7.90 6.47
CA ASP A 27 23.35 -8.20 5.38
C ASP A 27 24.67 -8.82 5.88
N ASN A 28 25.14 -8.41 7.07
CA ASN A 28 26.34 -8.97 7.69
C ASN A 28 26.10 -10.36 8.32
N VAL A 29 24.92 -10.63 8.86
CA VAL A 29 24.62 -11.87 9.62
C VAL A 29 24.03 -12.96 8.73
N ARG A 30 23.28 -12.61 7.68
CA ARG A 30 22.61 -13.58 6.79
C ARG A 30 23.55 -14.65 6.22
N PRO A 31 24.82 -14.39 5.83
CA PRO A 31 25.68 -15.44 5.27
C PRO A 31 26.07 -16.50 6.31
N GLY A 32 26.09 -16.13 7.60
CA GLY A 32 26.44 -17.02 8.71
C GLY A 32 25.25 -17.72 9.37
N SER A 33 24.03 -17.25 9.12
CA SER A 33 22.80 -17.78 9.73
C SER A 33 21.79 -18.18 8.67
N ARG A 34 21.66 -19.50 8.43
CA ARG A 34 20.67 -20.06 7.48
C ARG A 34 19.25 -19.63 7.82
N ARG A 35 18.91 -19.60 9.11
CA ARG A 35 17.58 -19.20 9.58
C ARG A 35 17.29 -17.72 9.30
N LEU A 36 18.28 -16.83 9.50
CA LEU A 36 18.11 -15.43 9.15
C LEU A 36 18.01 -15.24 7.63
N ASP A 37 18.85 -15.93 6.83
CA ASP A 37 18.77 -15.83 5.36
C ASP A 37 17.41 -16.25 4.81
N ASN A 38 16.76 -17.23 5.45
CA ASN A 38 15.38 -17.66 5.19
C ASN A 38 14.32 -16.56 5.33
N GLU A 39 14.61 -15.51 6.10
CA GLU A 39 13.67 -14.43 6.36
C GLU A 39 14.20 -13.05 5.97
N ALA A 40 15.48 -12.96 5.56
CA ALA A 40 16.20 -11.70 5.35
C ALA A 40 15.50 -10.80 4.33
N ASP A 41 15.04 -11.34 3.20
CA ASP A 41 14.43 -10.53 2.14
C ASP A 41 13.09 -9.91 2.58
N LYS A 42 12.24 -10.68 3.28
CA LYS A 42 10.99 -10.17 3.87
C LYS A 42 11.26 -9.18 5.00
N LEU A 43 12.27 -9.45 5.84
CA LEU A 43 12.67 -8.55 6.92
C LEU A 43 13.18 -7.22 6.36
N ASN A 44 14.08 -7.25 5.37
CA ASN A 44 14.64 -6.08 4.70
C ASN A 44 13.53 -5.23 4.06
N LEU A 45 12.59 -5.87 3.35
CA LEU A 45 11.43 -5.16 2.80
C LEU A 45 10.61 -4.46 3.90
N SER A 46 10.37 -5.12 5.03
CA SER A 46 9.64 -4.51 6.15
C SER A 46 10.39 -3.34 6.81
N LEU A 47 11.73 -3.43 6.89
CA LEU A 47 12.59 -2.39 7.43
C LEU A 47 12.61 -1.17 6.50
N LEU A 48 12.71 -1.37 5.19
CA LEU A 48 12.62 -0.31 4.19
C LEU A 48 11.24 0.38 4.22
N ARG A 49 10.15 -0.37 4.34
CA ARG A 49 8.79 0.18 4.53
C ARG A 49 8.70 1.04 5.79
N THR A 50 9.23 0.54 6.90
CA THR A 50 9.25 1.25 8.18
C THR A 50 10.09 2.53 8.08
N ARG A 51 11.24 2.46 7.42
CA ARG A 51 12.12 3.59 7.18
C ARG A 51 11.47 4.65 6.28
N ASN A 52 10.76 4.26 5.23
CA ASN A 52 9.94 5.16 4.41
C ASN A 52 8.93 5.94 5.25
N LEU A 53 8.15 5.22 6.08
CA LEU A 53 7.20 5.83 7.00
C LEU A 53 7.89 6.80 7.96
N ALA A 54 9.00 6.38 8.57
CA ALA A 54 9.76 7.19 9.51
C ALA A 54 10.35 8.46 8.86
N ASN A 55 10.86 8.36 7.63
CA ASN A 55 11.35 9.51 6.87
C ASN A 55 10.25 10.52 6.58
N SER A 56 9.08 10.04 6.13
CA SER A 56 7.90 10.90 5.91
C SER A 56 7.44 11.57 7.20
N LEU A 57 7.26 10.80 8.29
CA LEU A 57 6.78 11.34 9.56
C LEU A 57 7.81 12.25 10.25
N THR A 58 9.11 12.07 10.00
CA THR A 58 10.16 13.03 10.40
C THR A 58 9.95 14.39 9.74
N GLN A 59 9.58 14.43 8.45
CA GLN A 59 9.28 15.69 7.77
C GLN A 59 7.96 16.29 8.24
N VAL A 60 6.92 15.45 8.39
CA VAL A 60 5.61 15.89 8.90
C VAL A 60 5.74 16.48 10.30
N ALA A 61 6.57 15.93 11.20
CA ALA A 61 6.79 16.49 12.53
C ALA A 61 7.34 17.92 12.52
N LYS A 62 8.08 18.31 11.46
CA LYS A 62 8.68 19.65 11.30
C LYS A 62 7.70 20.69 10.76
N THR A 63 6.65 20.27 10.06
CA THR A 63 5.71 21.18 9.41
C THR A 63 4.59 21.66 10.36
N PRO A 64 3.95 22.80 10.07
CA PRO A 64 2.71 23.21 10.73
C PRO A 64 1.58 22.18 10.58
N MET A 65 0.48 22.38 11.32
CA MET A 65 -0.76 21.65 11.06
C MET A 65 -1.24 21.93 9.64
N THR A 66 -1.71 20.92 8.91
CA THR A 66 -2.19 21.07 7.53
C THR A 66 -3.64 20.64 7.40
N VAL A 67 -4.43 21.46 6.71
CA VAL A 67 -5.81 21.14 6.32
C VAL A 67 -5.88 21.08 4.79
N GLY A 68 -6.17 19.89 4.26
CA GLY A 68 -6.41 19.69 2.84
C GLY A 68 -7.81 20.10 2.43
N PHE A 69 -7.94 20.75 1.28
CA PHE A 69 -9.21 21.05 0.61
C PHE A 69 -9.29 20.24 -0.67
N PHE A 70 -10.29 19.39 -0.73
CA PHE A 70 -10.46 18.40 -1.79
C PHE A 70 -11.92 18.32 -2.21
N GLY A 71 -12.21 17.82 -3.41
CA GLY A 71 -13.58 17.53 -3.84
C GLY A 71 -13.99 18.19 -5.15
N ILE A 72 -15.17 17.81 -5.62
CA ILE A 72 -15.65 18.07 -6.99
C ILE A 72 -16.21 19.49 -7.12
N SER A 73 -16.67 20.11 -6.04
CA SER A 73 -17.14 21.49 -6.08
C SER A 73 -15.95 22.46 -6.12
N GLN A 74 -15.35 22.64 -7.30
CA GLN A 74 -14.19 23.53 -7.45
C GLN A 74 -14.52 24.97 -7.02
N ALA A 75 -15.66 25.51 -7.44
CA ALA A 75 -16.09 26.86 -7.04
C ALA A 75 -16.38 26.95 -5.52
N GLY A 76 -16.99 25.91 -4.94
CA GLY A 76 -17.22 25.83 -3.49
C GLY A 76 -15.91 25.78 -2.70
N LYS A 77 -14.95 24.97 -3.16
CA LYS A 77 -13.61 24.84 -2.59
C LYS A 77 -12.83 26.15 -2.63
N SER A 78 -12.77 26.80 -3.79
CA SER A 78 -12.11 28.11 -3.93
C SER A 78 -12.76 29.17 -3.04
N TYR A 79 -14.09 29.15 -2.90
CA TYR A 79 -14.80 30.03 -1.96
C TYR A 79 -14.40 29.75 -0.51
N LEU A 80 -14.40 28.49 -0.07
CA LEU A 80 -14.03 28.12 1.30
C LEU A 80 -12.60 28.55 1.65
N ILE A 81 -11.64 28.29 0.76
CA ILE A 81 -10.24 28.69 0.97
C ILE A 81 -10.13 30.21 1.06
N SER A 82 -10.76 30.94 0.13
CA SER A 82 -10.73 32.41 0.14
C SER A 82 -11.37 32.96 1.41
N ALA A 83 -12.50 32.41 1.86
CA ALA A 83 -13.16 32.85 3.08
C ALA A 83 -12.34 32.55 4.35
N LEU A 84 -11.47 31.54 4.34
CA LEU A 84 -10.62 31.18 5.49
C LEU A 84 -9.27 31.90 5.50
N ALA A 85 -8.72 32.22 4.32
CA ALA A 85 -7.37 32.73 4.16
C ALA A 85 -7.29 34.19 3.65
N ALA A 86 -8.42 34.84 3.36
CA ALA A 86 -8.44 36.25 3.01
C ALA A 86 -7.88 37.13 4.13
N GLY A 87 -7.23 38.22 3.73
CA GLY A 87 -6.81 39.27 4.65
C GLY A 87 -7.96 40.17 5.09
N SER A 88 -7.63 41.20 5.88
CA SER A 88 -8.59 42.15 6.44
C SER A 88 -9.41 42.92 5.40
N ASN A 89 -8.88 43.02 4.17
CA ASN A 89 -9.54 43.62 3.01
C ASN A 89 -10.49 42.66 2.27
N GLY A 90 -10.61 41.40 2.71
CA GLY A 90 -11.43 40.38 2.06
C GLY A 90 -10.79 39.71 0.83
N SER A 91 -9.54 40.06 0.49
CA SER A 91 -8.80 39.49 -0.64
C SER A 91 -7.78 38.46 -0.20
N LEU A 92 -7.57 37.43 -1.04
CA LEU A 92 -6.55 36.41 -0.84
C LEU A 92 -5.26 36.82 -1.56
N GLU A 93 -4.34 37.47 -0.82
CA GLU A 93 -3.12 38.06 -1.36
C GLU A 93 -1.86 37.36 -0.83
N ALA A 94 -0.82 37.26 -1.66
CA ALA A 94 0.52 36.85 -1.25
C ALA A 94 1.52 37.99 -1.30
N LEU A 95 2.58 37.89 -0.50
CA LEU A 95 3.74 38.77 -0.55
C LEU A 95 4.96 38.02 -1.11
N TYR A 96 5.27 38.23 -2.40
CA TYR A 96 6.42 37.67 -3.08
C TYR A 96 7.54 38.71 -3.18
N GLY A 97 8.49 38.66 -2.25
CA GLY A 97 9.47 39.73 -2.09
C GLY A 97 8.77 41.00 -1.59
N GLU A 98 8.80 42.07 -2.40
CA GLU A 98 8.12 43.34 -2.07
C GLU A 98 6.76 43.49 -2.77
N ARG A 99 6.42 42.57 -3.70
CA ARG A 99 5.19 42.68 -4.49
C ARG A 99 4.05 41.90 -3.84
N ARG A 100 2.92 42.58 -3.61
CA ARG A 100 1.63 41.94 -3.31
C ARG A 100 0.99 41.42 -4.59
N VAL A 101 0.44 40.20 -4.54
CA VAL A 101 -0.17 39.52 -5.69
C VAL A 101 -1.49 38.88 -5.26
N ASP A 102 -2.56 39.15 -5.99
CA ASP A 102 -3.88 38.56 -5.73
C ASP A 102 -3.98 37.15 -6.34
N PHE A 103 -4.39 36.17 -5.53
CA PHE A 103 -4.48 34.78 -5.96
C PHE A 103 -5.50 34.59 -7.08
N ILE A 104 -6.68 35.18 -6.97
CA ILE A 104 -7.78 34.98 -7.92
C ILE A 104 -7.55 35.84 -9.16
N LYS A 105 -7.01 37.05 -9.05
CA LYS A 105 -6.88 37.96 -10.19
C LYS A 105 -5.63 37.71 -11.02
N GLU A 106 -4.51 37.38 -10.38
CA GLU A 106 -3.20 37.32 -11.04
C GLU A 106 -2.57 35.91 -11.08
N VAL A 107 -2.87 35.02 -10.14
CA VAL A 107 -2.24 33.69 -10.09
C VAL A 107 -3.11 32.61 -10.73
N ASN A 108 -4.40 32.64 -10.43
CA ASN A 108 -5.38 31.65 -10.89
C ASN A 108 -6.71 32.32 -11.30
N PRO A 109 -6.71 33.12 -12.39
CA PRO A 109 -7.90 33.80 -12.89
C PRO A 109 -9.04 32.84 -13.26
N VAL A 110 -10.26 33.25 -12.90
CA VAL A 110 -11.52 32.57 -13.25
C VAL A 110 -11.84 32.71 -14.75
N GLY A 111 -11.02 32.10 -15.60
CA GLY A 111 -11.15 32.15 -17.06
C GLY A 111 -11.88 30.94 -17.67
N GLY A 112 -13.10 31.14 -18.16
CA GLY A 112 -13.65 30.42 -19.32
C GLY A 112 -14.10 28.97 -19.18
N GLY A 113 -14.27 28.43 -17.97
CA GLY A 113 -14.82 27.07 -17.78
C GLY A 113 -13.86 25.91 -18.11
N LYS A 114 -12.57 26.18 -18.31
CA LYS A 114 -11.51 25.17 -18.36
C LYS A 114 -10.89 24.99 -16.97
N GLU A 115 -10.67 23.75 -16.56
CA GLU A 115 -10.10 23.41 -15.24
C GLU A 115 -8.73 24.06 -15.02
N ALA A 116 -8.54 24.67 -13.84
CA ALA A 116 -7.65 25.82 -13.69
C ALA A 116 -6.25 25.53 -13.08
N THR A 117 -6.01 24.36 -12.48
CA THR A 117 -4.75 24.10 -11.72
C THR A 117 -4.22 22.68 -11.88
N GLY A 118 -2.93 22.53 -12.19
CA GLY A 118 -2.24 21.23 -12.30
C GLY A 118 -1.30 20.88 -11.13
N LEU A 119 -1.35 21.62 -10.02
CA LEU A 119 -0.45 21.47 -8.86
C LEU A 119 -1.18 21.82 -7.55
N VAL A 120 -0.61 21.47 -6.39
CA VAL A 120 -1.14 21.82 -5.07
C VAL A 120 -0.73 23.24 -4.68
N THR A 121 -1.64 24.06 -4.15
CA THR A 121 -1.26 25.37 -3.60
C THR A 121 -1.28 25.34 -2.08
N ARG A 122 -0.15 25.68 -1.44
CA ARG A 122 -0.04 25.81 0.02
C ARG A 122 -0.19 27.27 0.42
N PHE A 123 -1.29 27.60 1.06
CA PHE A 123 -1.47 28.90 1.72
C PHE A 123 -0.87 28.82 3.11
N THR A 124 0.16 29.63 3.36
CA THR A 124 0.90 29.60 4.62
C THR A 124 1.37 30.98 5.04
N ARG A 125 1.49 31.20 6.34
CA ARG A 125 2.21 32.34 6.91
C ARG A 125 3.73 32.15 6.86
N GLN A 126 4.21 30.90 6.74
CA GLN A 126 5.62 30.55 6.82
C GLN A 126 6.22 30.37 5.42
N ALA A 127 6.83 31.44 4.91
CA ALA A 127 7.57 31.38 3.64
C ALA A 127 9.01 30.89 3.87
N PRO A 128 9.56 29.99 3.02
CA PRO A 128 11.00 29.74 3.01
C PRO A 128 11.74 30.99 2.54
N ALA A 129 12.99 31.16 3.00
CA ALA A 129 13.86 32.23 2.50
C ALA A 129 14.10 32.03 0.99
N ALA A 130 13.78 33.07 0.20
CA ALA A 130 13.89 33.04 -1.25
C ALA A 130 15.10 33.87 -1.73
N PRO A 131 15.86 33.41 -2.74
CA PRO A 131 16.90 34.20 -3.39
C PRO A 131 16.35 35.49 -4.02
N ALA A 132 17.16 36.55 -4.02
CA ALA A 132 16.80 37.83 -4.66
C ALA A 132 16.48 37.63 -6.16
N GLY A 133 15.35 38.18 -6.61
CA GLY A 133 14.86 38.04 -7.99
C GLY A 133 14.06 36.76 -8.28
N TYR A 134 14.03 35.79 -7.37
CA TYR A 134 13.31 34.52 -7.54
C TYR A 134 12.40 34.26 -6.34
N PRO A 135 11.32 35.04 -6.17
CA PRO A 135 10.56 35.02 -4.93
C PRO A 135 9.58 33.84 -4.83
N VAL A 136 9.35 33.07 -5.90
CA VAL A 136 8.32 32.01 -5.96
C VAL A 136 8.91 30.64 -5.56
N PRO A 137 8.61 30.09 -4.37
CA PRO A 137 9.13 28.80 -3.95
C PRO A 137 8.24 27.68 -4.47
N LEU A 138 8.85 26.71 -5.16
CA LEU A 138 8.18 25.55 -5.74
C LEU A 138 8.80 24.27 -5.20
N ARG A 139 7.97 23.29 -4.82
CA ARG A 139 8.44 21.94 -4.50
C ARG A 139 8.33 21.04 -5.71
N LEU A 140 9.36 20.24 -5.96
CA LEU A 140 9.42 19.32 -7.10
C LEU A 140 9.11 17.88 -6.72
N PHE A 141 8.67 17.11 -7.70
CA PHE A 141 8.55 15.66 -7.61
C PHE A 141 9.94 15.02 -7.52
N SER A 142 10.02 13.89 -6.84
CA SER A 142 11.16 12.98 -6.97
C SER A 142 11.08 12.21 -8.28
N GLU A 143 12.18 11.57 -8.68
CA GLU A 143 12.19 10.75 -9.90
C GLU A 143 11.20 9.58 -9.81
N ILE A 144 11.10 8.94 -8.63
CA ILE A 144 10.16 7.83 -8.42
C ILE A 144 8.69 8.27 -8.48
N ASP A 145 8.40 9.52 -8.13
CA ASP A 145 7.06 10.07 -8.29
C ASP A 145 6.65 10.12 -9.78
N LEU A 146 7.60 10.36 -10.69
CA LEU A 146 7.33 10.33 -12.14
C LEU A 146 6.92 8.93 -12.59
N ALA A 147 7.58 7.89 -12.10
CA ALA A 147 7.20 6.50 -12.37
C ALA A 147 5.77 6.20 -11.88
N LYS A 148 5.41 6.66 -10.68
CA LYS A 148 4.05 6.49 -10.12
C LYS A 148 2.99 7.23 -10.93
N ILE A 149 3.30 8.43 -11.41
CA ILE A 149 2.41 9.24 -12.26
C ILE A 149 2.13 8.54 -13.60
N LEU A 150 3.19 8.08 -14.28
CA LEU A 150 3.07 7.43 -15.58
C LEU A 150 2.38 6.07 -15.47
N ALA A 151 2.70 5.29 -14.43
CA ALA A 151 1.98 4.05 -14.14
C ALA A 151 0.49 4.31 -13.81
N ASN A 152 0.17 5.38 -13.06
CA ASN A 152 -1.21 5.77 -12.79
C ASN A 152 -1.97 6.06 -14.09
N ALA A 153 -1.36 6.83 -14.99
CA ALA A 153 -1.94 7.16 -16.29
C ALA A 153 -2.15 5.89 -17.14
N TRP A 154 -1.17 4.99 -17.20
CA TRP A 154 -1.31 3.71 -17.90
C TRP A 154 -2.48 2.89 -17.34
N PHE A 155 -2.49 2.60 -16.05
CA PHE A 155 -3.47 1.69 -15.46
C PHE A 155 -4.90 2.23 -15.40
N ASN A 156 -5.07 3.56 -15.29
CA ASN A 156 -6.40 4.15 -15.14
C ASN A 156 -6.97 4.70 -16.43
N ASP A 157 -6.15 5.24 -17.33
CA ASP A 157 -6.61 5.90 -18.55
C ASP A 157 -6.64 4.97 -19.77
N PHE A 158 -5.99 3.79 -19.73
CA PHE A 158 -6.09 2.79 -20.79
C PHE A 158 -7.12 1.69 -20.47
N ASN A 159 -7.69 1.10 -21.53
CA ASN A 159 -8.59 -0.04 -21.40
C ASN A 159 -7.83 -1.37 -21.58
N HIS A 160 -7.36 -1.93 -20.47
CA HIS A 160 -6.58 -3.18 -20.47
C HIS A 160 -7.34 -4.42 -20.95
N GLU A 161 -8.67 -4.41 -20.97
CA GLU A 161 -9.46 -5.51 -21.52
C GLU A 161 -9.38 -5.57 -23.05
N GLN A 162 -9.11 -4.43 -23.68
CA GLN A 162 -9.04 -4.28 -25.13
C GLN A 162 -7.60 -4.17 -25.67
N LEU A 163 -6.61 -4.05 -24.77
CA LEU A 163 -5.20 -4.00 -25.14
C LEU A 163 -4.65 -5.41 -25.36
N SER A 164 -3.78 -5.55 -26.36
CA SER A 164 -3.03 -6.79 -26.60
C SER A 164 -1.81 -6.96 -25.68
N TYR A 165 -1.42 -5.90 -24.97
CA TYR A 165 -0.28 -5.93 -24.07
C TYR A 165 -0.54 -6.84 -22.87
N GLN A 166 0.28 -7.87 -22.71
CA GLN A 166 0.25 -8.76 -21.55
C GLN A 166 1.61 -8.79 -20.89
N LEU A 167 1.63 -8.55 -19.58
CA LEU A 167 2.78 -8.87 -18.74
C LEU A 167 2.78 -10.38 -18.53
N ASP A 168 3.74 -11.06 -19.14
CA ASP A 168 4.07 -12.45 -18.86
C ASP A 168 5.49 -12.56 -18.33
N GLN A 169 5.80 -13.73 -17.76
CA GLN A 169 7.06 -13.95 -17.07
C GLN A 169 8.25 -13.89 -18.04
N SER A 170 8.10 -14.46 -19.23
CA SER A 170 9.11 -14.42 -20.30
C SER A 170 9.52 -12.99 -20.65
N ARG A 171 8.54 -12.10 -20.81
CA ARG A 171 8.78 -10.69 -21.12
C ARG A 171 9.48 -9.96 -19.98
N VAL A 172 9.09 -10.25 -18.74
CA VAL A 172 9.74 -9.68 -17.54
C VAL A 172 11.22 -10.08 -17.46
N GLU A 173 11.52 -11.35 -17.72
CA GLU A 173 12.90 -11.88 -17.70
C GLU A 173 13.75 -11.35 -18.84
N GLU A 174 13.21 -11.34 -20.07
CA GLU A 174 13.87 -10.77 -21.25
C GLU A 174 14.22 -9.29 -21.01
N HIS A 175 13.31 -8.55 -20.38
CA HIS A 175 13.50 -7.15 -20.05
C HIS A 175 14.55 -6.92 -18.96
N LEU A 176 14.65 -7.81 -17.96
CA LEU A 176 15.64 -7.69 -16.88
C LEU A 176 17.07 -8.07 -17.30
N ARG A 177 17.21 -9.04 -18.20
CA ARG A 177 18.49 -9.65 -18.58
C ARG A 177 19.59 -8.63 -18.93
N PRO A 178 19.35 -7.56 -19.72
CA PRO A 178 20.39 -6.58 -20.05
C PRO A 178 20.93 -5.84 -18.83
N PHE A 179 20.10 -5.59 -17.82
CA PHE A 179 20.49 -4.85 -16.62
C PHE A 179 21.26 -5.73 -15.65
N LEU A 180 20.87 -6.99 -15.48
CA LEU A 180 21.57 -7.95 -14.62
C LEU A 180 22.99 -8.24 -15.14
N GLN A 181 23.17 -8.30 -16.46
CA GLN A 181 24.50 -8.47 -17.07
C GLN A 181 25.42 -7.26 -16.89
N ARG A 182 24.85 -6.05 -16.78
CA ARG A 182 25.59 -4.79 -16.63
C ARG A 182 25.85 -4.39 -15.17
N ALA A 183 25.11 -4.95 -14.22
CA ALA A 183 25.17 -4.62 -12.79
C ALA A 183 26.51 -4.93 -12.09
N VAL A 184 27.54 -5.35 -12.84
CA VAL A 184 28.90 -5.65 -12.35
C VAL A 184 29.72 -4.37 -12.12
N GLN A 185 29.33 -3.22 -12.70
CA GLN A 185 29.98 -1.93 -12.44
C GLN A 185 29.18 -1.11 -11.42
N VAL A 186 29.67 -1.05 -10.18
CA VAL A 186 29.06 -0.26 -9.10
C VAL A 186 29.33 1.22 -9.34
N GLN A 187 28.41 1.89 -10.03
CA GLN A 187 28.34 3.34 -10.05
C GLN A 187 27.05 3.75 -9.34
N GLU A 188 27.18 4.48 -8.23
CA GLU A 188 26.01 5.00 -7.52
C GLU A 188 25.45 6.20 -8.28
N TYR A 189 24.19 6.11 -8.69
CA TYR A 189 23.47 7.22 -9.30
C TYR A 189 22.44 7.75 -8.31
N ASN A 190 22.46 9.07 -8.07
CA ASN A 190 21.43 9.72 -7.26
C ASN A 190 20.05 9.63 -7.96
N GLY A 191 18.97 9.85 -7.18
CA GLY A 191 17.61 10.05 -7.69
C GLY A 191 16.60 8.96 -7.31
N VAL A 192 17.03 7.70 -7.26
CA VAL A 192 16.18 6.56 -6.87
C VAL A 192 16.93 5.68 -5.87
N SER A 193 16.44 5.63 -4.64
CA SER A 193 16.94 4.77 -3.56
C SER A 193 16.20 3.43 -3.48
N GLN A 194 16.68 2.49 -2.65
CA GLN A 194 15.95 1.25 -2.36
C GLN A 194 14.57 1.56 -1.72
N GLU A 195 14.54 2.55 -0.84
CA GLU A 195 13.33 3.06 -0.22
C GLU A 195 12.34 3.58 -1.28
N ASP A 196 12.82 4.31 -2.28
CA ASP A 196 11.97 4.78 -3.39
C ASP A 196 11.37 3.61 -4.18
N VAL A 197 12.17 2.58 -4.49
CA VAL A 197 11.69 1.37 -5.17
C VAL A 197 10.59 0.68 -4.36
N VAL A 198 10.78 0.53 -3.04
CA VAL A 198 9.74 -0.02 -2.15
C VAL A 198 8.50 0.86 -2.14
N ALA A 199 8.65 2.18 -2.16
CA ALA A 199 7.51 3.10 -2.21
C ALA A 199 6.75 3.00 -3.54
N LEU A 200 7.43 2.75 -4.66
CA LEU A 200 6.81 2.46 -5.95
C LEU A 200 6.09 1.10 -5.93
N TRP A 201 6.74 0.06 -5.41
CA TRP A 201 6.17 -1.27 -5.26
C TRP A 201 4.87 -1.23 -4.43
N ASP A 202 4.92 -0.64 -3.24
CA ASP A 202 3.75 -0.55 -2.36
C ASP A 202 2.62 0.26 -2.98
N TYR A 203 2.96 1.34 -3.70
CA TYR A 203 1.98 2.15 -4.42
C TYR A 203 1.25 1.32 -5.49
N LEU A 204 1.99 0.60 -6.34
CA LEU A 204 1.42 -0.21 -7.40
C LEU A 204 0.65 -1.41 -6.86
N ASN A 205 1.12 -2.04 -5.79
CA ASN A 205 0.43 -3.15 -5.17
C ASN A 205 -0.87 -2.70 -4.49
N ALA A 206 -0.88 -1.51 -3.87
CA ALA A 206 -2.08 -0.95 -3.25
C ALA A 206 -3.13 -0.51 -4.28
N SER A 207 -2.70 0.10 -5.40
CA SER A 207 -3.62 0.68 -6.40
C SER A 207 -3.96 -0.27 -7.55
N PHE A 208 -3.06 -1.20 -7.91
CA PHE A 208 -3.15 -2.01 -9.13
C PHE A 208 -2.74 -3.48 -8.93
N LYS A 209 -2.94 -4.06 -7.73
CA LYS A 209 -2.52 -5.43 -7.34
C LYS A 209 -2.62 -6.46 -8.46
N LYS A 210 -3.82 -6.64 -9.02
CA LYS A 210 -4.10 -7.66 -10.07
C LYS A 210 -3.25 -7.48 -11.33
N SER A 211 -2.88 -6.25 -11.66
CA SER A 211 -2.11 -5.94 -12.86
C SER A 211 -0.61 -6.14 -12.66
N VAL A 212 -0.11 -6.05 -11.42
CA VAL A 212 1.32 -6.10 -11.09
C VAL A 212 1.73 -7.33 -10.28
N GLU A 213 0.80 -8.22 -9.89
CA GLU A 213 1.09 -9.42 -9.08
C GLU A 213 2.18 -10.31 -9.69
N LYS A 214 2.26 -10.38 -11.02
CA LYS A 214 3.29 -11.15 -11.73
C LYS A 214 4.71 -10.60 -11.55
N LEU A 215 4.84 -9.32 -11.17
CA LEU A 215 6.13 -8.69 -10.90
C LEU A 215 6.63 -9.00 -9.47
N GLU A 216 5.78 -9.51 -8.57
CA GLU A 216 6.02 -9.62 -7.12
C GLU A 216 7.23 -10.49 -6.76
N HIS A 217 7.39 -11.63 -7.42
CA HIS A 217 8.41 -12.62 -7.05
C HIS A 217 9.70 -12.52 -7.87
N ALA A 218 9.61 -12.22 -9.17
CA ALA A 218 10.79 -12.24 -10.06
C ALA A 218 11.39 -10.84 -10.27
N TRP A 219 10.55 -9.81 -10.40
CA TRP A 219 10.99 -8.49 -10.85
C TRP A 219 11.40 -7.59 -9.69
N TRP A 220 10.50 -7.37 -8.72
CA TRP A 220 10.76 -6.44 -7.62
C TRP A 220 12.02 -6.75 -6.80
N PRO A 221 12.32 -8.01 -6.43
CA PRO A 221 13.54 -8.31 -5.67
C PRO A 221 14.83 -7.95 -6.42
N GLN A 222 14.83 -8.03 -7.75
CA GLN A 222 15.96 -7.64 -8.59
C GLN A 222 16.03 -6.13 -8.75
N VAL A 223 14.90 -5.49 -9.09
CA VAL A 223 14.79 -4.03 -9.23
C VAL A 223 15.22 -3.30 -7.96
N LEU A 224 14.88 -3.83 -6.79
CA LEU A 224 15.29 -3.29 -5.50
C LEU A 224 16.82 -3.17 -5.37
N LYS A 225 17.56 -4.09 -5.99
CA LYS A 225 19.03 -4.11 -5.96
C LYS A 225 19.64 -3.25 -7.06
N ILE A 226 19.10 -3.32 -8.28
CA ILE A 226 19.73 -2.70 -9.46
C ILE A 226 19.29 -1.26 -9.72
N ALA A 227 18.04 -0.87 -9.43
CA ALA A 227 17.55 0.45 -9.80
C ALA A 227 18.40 1.62 -9.23
N PRO A 228 18.90 1.55 -7.97
CA PRO A 228 19.78 2.60 -7.44
C PRO A 228 21.13 2.74 -8.15
N THR A 229 21.60 1.70 -8.84
CA THR A 229 22.89 1.70 -9.54
C THR A 229 22.77 2.05 -11.02
N LEU A 230 21.56 2.34 -11.52
CA LEU A 230 21.29 2.62 -12.93
C LEU A 230 21.20 4.12 -13.20
N SER A 231 21.62 4.53 -14.39
CA SER A 231 21.44 5.92 -14.85
C SER A 231 19.95 6.26 -15.03
N PRO A 232 19.55 7.55 -15.05
CA PRO A 232 18.16 7.95 -15.36
C PRO A 232 17.64 7.36 -16.69
N ASN A 233 18.52 7.19 -17.68
CA ASN A 233 18.16 6.62 -18.98
C ASN A 233 17.89 5.12 -18.89
N ASP A 234 18.72 4.38 -18.14
CA ASP A 234 18.54 2.95 -17.91
C ASP A 234 17.32 2.67 -17.02
N ARG A 235 17.06 3.53 -16.02
CA ARG A 235 15.85 3.46 -15.19
C ARG A 235 14.58 3.68 -16.00
N ALA A 236 14.62 4.58 -17.00
CA ALA A 236 13.50 4.77 -17.93
C ALA A 236 13.15 3.47 -18.66
N GLU A 237 14.17 2.78 -19.18
CA GLU A 237 13.98 1.49 -19.83
C GLU A 237 13.52 0.42 -18.84
N LEU A 238 14.17 0.30 -17.67
CA LEU A 238 13.80 -0.67 -16.64
C LEU A 238 12.33 -0.55 -16.22
N PHE A 239 11.87 0.66 -15.91
CA PHE A 239 10.50 0.92 -15.46
C PHE A 239 9.45 0.91 -16.57
N SER A 240 9.85 0.77 -17.84
CA SER A 240 8.92 0.80 -18.98
C SER A 240 7.82 -0.26 -18.93
N LEU A 241 8.06 -1.40 -18.27
CA LEU A 241 7.04 -2.42 -17.99
C LEU A 241 5.83 -1.86 -17.23
N LEU A 242 6.03 -0.82 -16.42
CA LEU A 242 4.97 -0.23 -15.59
C LEU A 242 3.98 0.64 -16.37
N TRP A 243 4.31 0.97 -17.61
CA TRP A 243 3.45 1.73 -18.51
C TRP A 243 3.33 1.10 -19.91
N GLY A 244 3.36 -0.23 -19.95
CA GLY A 244 3.08 -1.00 -21.16
C GLY A 244 4.13 -0.86 -22.25
N GLU A 245 5.37 -0.53 -21.87
CA GLU A 245 6.51 -0.29 -22.76
C GLU A 245 6.23 0.75 -23.85
N GLN A 246 5.31 1.68 -23.58
CA GLN A 246 4.95 2.73 -24.54
C GLN A 246 6.14 3.70 -24.73
N PRO A 247 6.73 3.78 -25.94
CA PRO A 247 7.98 4.54 -26.15
C PRO A 247 7.86 6.01 -25.77
N ALA A 248 6.71 6.62 -26.04
CA ALA A 248 6.47 8.03 -25.73
C ALA A 248 6.40 8.31 -24.21
N LEU A 249 5.87 7.37 -23.41
CA LEU A 249 5.85 7.48 -21.95
C LEU A 249 7.25 7.26 -21.36
N THR A 250 8.00 6.30 -21.91
CA THR A 250 9.41 6.05 -21.55
C THR A 250 10.28 7.29 -21.80
N GLU A 251 10.13 7.93 -22.97
CA GLU A 251 10.87 9.15 -23.30
C GLU A 251 10.46 10.33 -22.39
N THR A 252 9.17 10.41 -22.02
CA THR A 252 8.68 11.42 -21.08
C THR A 252 9.32 11.25 -19.70
N TYR A 253 9.37 10.02 -19.17
CA TYR A 253 10.10 9.72 -17.94
C TYR A 253 11.56 10.14 -18.05
N ARG A 254 12.24 9.69 -19.13
CA ARG A 254 13.66 9.94 -19.37
C ARG A 254 13.98 11.42 -19.39
N SER A 255 13.21 12.21 -20.12
CA SER A 255 13.41 13.65 -20.25
C SER A 255 13.29 14.35 -18.90
N LEU A 256 12.19 14.09 -18.16
CA LEU A 256 11.94 14.70 -16.86
C LEU A 256 12.92 14.23 -15.77
N ALA A 257 13.32 12.96 -15.78
CA ALA A 257 14.33 12.41 -14.87
C ALA A 257 15.71 13.06 -15.10
N ASN A 258 16.10 13.28 -16.36
CA ASN A 258 17.32 14.01 -16.68
C ASN A 258 17.26 15.49 -16.26
N VAL A 259 16.08 16.12 -16.31
CA VAL A 259 15.90 17.46 -15.71
C VAL A 259 16.15 17.43 -14.21
N LEU A 260 15.57 16.47 -13.48
CA LEU A 260 15.81 16.32 -12.04
C LEU A 260 17.29 16.05 -11.72
N ALA A 261 17.97 15.25 -12.54
CA ALA A 261 19.40 14.99 -12.40
C ALA A 261 20.24 16.28 -12.55
N LYS A 262 19.90 17.16 -13.50
CA LYS A 262 20.54 18.48 -13.66
C LYS A 262 20.36 19.38 -12.41
N LEU A 263 19.27 19.19 -11.68
CA LEU A 263 18.96 19.91 -10.44
C LEU A 263 19.50 19.21 -9.18
N ASN A 264 20.36 18.20 -9.36
CA ASN A 264 20.86 17.34 -8.29
C ASN A 264 19.73 16.78 -7.40
N HIS A 265 18.58 16.47 -8.01
CA HIS A 265 17.37 15.96 -7.34
C HIS A 265 16.90 16.81 -6.14
N THR A 266 17.14 18.13 -6.18
CA THR A 266 16.63 19.04 -5.16
C THR A 266 15.10 19.01 -5.08
N ARG A 267 14.56 19.08 -3.87
CA ARG A 267 13.10 19.09 -3.64
C ARG A 267 12.49 20.48 -3.72
N MET A 268 13.29 21.54 -3.70
CA MET A 268 12.81 22.92 -3.69
C MET A 268 13.61 23.80 -4.65
N VAL A 269 12.88 24.54 -5.46
CA VAL A 269 13.42 25.53 -6.41
C VAL A 269 12.70 26.87 -6.24
N PHE A 270 13.31 27.92 -6.75
CA PHE A 270 12.82 29.29 -6.69
C PHE A 270 12.74 29.86 -8.10
N ALA A 271 11.56 30.33 -8.47
CA ALA A 271 11.26 30.82 -9.80
C ALA A 271 10.99 32.35 -9.82
N PRO A 272 11.15 33.01 -10.98
CA PRO A 272 10.72 34.39 -11.19
C PRO A 272 9.20 34.53 -11.06
N LEU A 273 8.71 35.70 -10.63
CA LEU A 273 7.27 35.92 -10.40
C LEU A 273 6.44 35.84 -11.69
N GLU A 274 7.04 36.14 -12.84
CA GLU A 274 6.46 36.08 -14.18
C GLU A 274 5.98 34.66 -14.53
N THR A 275 6.52 33.63 -13.87
CA THR A 275 6.05 32.24 -13.99
C THR A 275 4.60 32.05 -13.57
N LEU A 276 4.09 32.92 -12.69
CA LEU A 276 2.70 32.93 -12.22
C LEU A 276 1.86 33.99 -12.92
N THR A 277 2.37 35.23 -13.04
CA THR A 277 1.56 36.40 -13.40
C THR A 277 1.52 36.72 -14.90
N ASP A 278 2.49 36.24 -15.68
CA ASP A 278 2.48 36.48 -17.14
C ASP A 278 1.62 35.44 -17.85
N HIS A 279 0.36 35.80 -18.12
CA HIS A 279 -0.59 34.94 -18.82
C HIS A 279 -0.39 34.90 -20.34
N SER A 280 0.41 35.79 -20.94
CA SER A 280 0.62 35.84 -22.40
C SER A 280 1.31 34.58 -22.92
N SER A 281 2.25 34.07 -22.13
CA SER A 281 3.00 32.84 -22.39
C SER A 281 2.50 31.66 -21.55
N GLY A 282 1.34 31.78 -20.89
CA GLY A 282 0.82 30.79 -19.96
C GLY A 282 1.46 30.85 -18.56
N SER A 283 0.80 30.26 -17.56
CA SER A 283 1.24 30.20 -16.16
C SER A 283 1.51 28.75 -15.74
N ILE A 284 2.48 28.50 -14.86
CA ILE A 284 2.75 27.13 -14.34
C ILE A 284 1.53 26.53 -13.62
N MET A 285 0.58 27.37 -13.20
CA MET A 285 -0.70 26.95 -12.63
C MET A 285 -1.61 26.34 -13.70
N ASN A 286 -1.61 26.92 -14.91
CA ASN A 286 -2.51 26.55 -15.98
C ASN A 286 -2.05 25.26 -16.68
N VAL A 287 -3.01 24.36 -16.87
CA VAL A 287 -2.90 23.14 -17.67
C VAL A 287 -2.34 23.37 -19.07
N ASP A 288 -2.62 24.53 -19.68
CA ASP A 288 -2.15 24.85 -21.03
C ASP A 288 -0.63 24.87 -21.15
N SER A 289 0.10 25.18 -20.07
CA SER A 289 1.57 25.13 -20.06
C SER A 289 2.10 23.71 -20.27
N LEU A 290 1.41 22.69 -19.75
CA LEU A 290 1.83 21.30 -19.95
C LEU A 290 1.68 20.85 -21.40
N ASN A 291 0.70 21.37 -22.15
CA ASN A 291 0.50 21.00 -23.56
C ASN A 291 1.69 21.37 -24.46
N ARG A 292 2.61 22.21 -23.98
CA ARG A 292 3.84 22.61 -24.69
C ARG A 292 5.04 21.74 -24.31
N LEU A 293 4.87 20.71 -23.49
CA LEU A 293 5.96 19.82 -23.11
C LEU A 293 6.60 19.19 -24.36
N GLY A 294 7.92 19.35 -24.50
CA GLY A 294 8.67 18.89 -25.66
C GLY A 294 8.54 19.78 -26.91
N SER A 295 7.85 20.92 -26.83
CA SER A 295 7.74 21.89 -27.93
C SER A 295 8.86 22.92 -27.89
N ASN A 296 9.41 23.25 -29.07
CA ASN A 296 10.41 24.31 -29.22
C ASN A 296 9.84 25.73 -29.03
N GLN A 297 8.52 25.87 -28.91
CA GLN A 297 7.83 27.15 -28.73
C GLN A 297 7.64 27.53 -27.26
N ASP A 298 8.08 26.69 -26.32
CA ASP A 298 7.91 26.98 -24.90
C ASP A 298 8.98 27.95 -24.37
N ARG A 299 8.64 28.74 -23.35
CA ARG A 299 9.58 29.74 -22.80
C ARG A 299 10.57 29.09 -21.86
N ASN A 300 11.82 29.55 -21.91
CA ASN A 300 12.83 29.21 -20.93
C ASN A 300 12.68 30.06 -19.66
N VAL A 301 12.84 29.40 -18.52
CA VAL A 301 12.77 29.97 -17.18
C VAL A 301 14.08 29.62 -16.48
N GLU A 302 14.84 30.64 -16.07
CA GLU A 302 15.94 30.46 -15.14
C GLU A 302 15.36 30.28 -13.74
N ILE A 303 15.81 29.25 -13.04
CA ILE A 303 15.45 28.99 -11.64
C ILE A 303 16.68 28.94 -10.75
N ARG A 304 16.47 29.13 -9.45
CA ARG A 304 17.48 28.96 -8.40
C ARG A 304 17.14 27.79 -7.50
N TYR A 305 18.15 27.14 -6.94
CA TYR A 305 17.96 26.06 -5.96
C TYR A 305 19.11 26.01 -4.97
N TRP A 306 18.85 25.48 -3.78
CA TRP A 306 19.88 25.28 -2.77
C TRP A 306 20.74 24.05 -3.12
N LYS A 307 22.06 24.23 -3.12
CA LYS A 307 23.03 23.13 -3.14
C LYS A 307 23.40 22.73 -1.70
N GLU A 308 24.08 21.60 -1.57
CA GLU A 308 24.77 21.24 -0.33
C GLU A 308 25.68 22.41 0.09
N GLU A 309 25.76 22.72 1.40
CA GLU A 309 26.49 23.87 1.98
C GLU A 309 25.87 25.29 1.80
N GLN A 310 24.56 25.42 1.56
CA GLN A 310 23.86 26.73 1.40
C GLN A 310 24.32 27.57 0.19
N GLN A 311 25.06 27.00 -0.75
CA GLN A 311 25.34 27.66 -2.03
C GLN A 311 24.10 27.67 -2.93
N ILE A 312 23.96 28.69 -3.78
CA ILE A 312 22.82 28.81 -4.71
C ILE A 312 23.25 28.31 -6.09
N GLY A 313 22.60 27.24 -6.57
CA GLY A 313 22.66 26.79 -7.96
C GLY A 313 21.70 27.55 -8.86
N SER A 314 21.96 27.55 -10.16
CA SER A 314 21.01 27.98 -11.19
C SER A 314 20.86 26.93 -12.28
N ALA A 315 19.69 26.89 -12.89
CA ALA A 315 19.39 26.03 -14.04
C ALA A 315 18.36 26.69 -14.94
N ASN A 316 18.43 26.42 -16.24
CA ASN A 316 17.43 26.82 -17.21
C ASN A 316 16.55 25.63 -17.57
N LEU A 317 15.24 25.83 -17.48
CA LEU A 317 14.21 24.84 -17.77
C LEU A 317 13.17 25.47 -18.70
N THR A 318 12.45 24.66 -19.45
CA THR A 318 11.21 25.13 -20.07
C THR A 318 10.12 25.28 -19.01
N GLN A 319 9.15 26.17 -19.25
CA GLN A 319 8.01 26.32 -18.34
C GLN A 319 7.19 25.03 -18.21
N ALA A 320 7.04 24.28 -19.29
CA ALA A 320 6.31 23.03 -19.32
C ALA A 320 7.02 21.97 -18.46
N GLU A 321 8.35 21.88 -18.50
CA GLU A 321 9.13 21.02 -17.60
C GLU A 321 8.95 21.45 -16.14
N LEU A 322 9.04 22.75 -15.85
CA LEU A 322 8.83 23.26 -14.49
C LEU A 322 7.40 22.96 -14.01
N ALA A 323 6.39 23.18 -14.84
CA ALA A 323 5.00 22.86 -14.53
C ALA A 323 4.79 21.34 -14.35
N ALA A 324 5.45 20.49 -15.15
CA ALA A 324 5.35 19.04 -15.04
C ALA A 324 5.94 18.54 -13.72
N LEU A 325 7.11 19.05 -13.33
CA LEU A 325 7.84 18.64 -12.13
C LEU A 325 7.30 19.26 -10.84
N THR A 326 6.61 20.40 -10.92
CA THR A 326 6.12 21.08 -9.72
C THR A 326 4.96 20.33 -9.06
N THR A 327 5.16 19.97 -7.80
CA THR A 327 4.16 19.36 -6.91
C THR A 327 3.31 20.41 -6.21
N GLU A 328 3.97 21.42 -5.66
CA GLU A 328 3.39 22.37 -4.74
C GLU A 328 3.94 23.77 -5.00
N LEU A 329 3.03 24.74 -5.08
CA LEU A 329 3.33 26.17 -5.02
C LEU A 329 3.17 26.63 -3.57
N ILE A 330 4.20 27.27 -3.01
CA ILE A 330 4.10 27.91 -1.70
C ILE A 330 3.59 29.35 -1.91
N PHE A 331 2.39 29.62 -1.42
CA PHE A 331 1.71 30.92 -1.47
C PHE A 331 1.77 31.61 -0.10
N PRO A 332 2.72 32.53 0.11
CA PRO A 332 2.94 33.17 1.40
C PRO A 332 1.91 34.28 1.63
N LEU A 333 0.95 34.06 2.54
CA LEU A 333 -0.13 34.99 2.82
C LEU A 333 0.41 36.38 3.23
N ALA A 334 -0.04 37.43 2.56
CA ALA A 334 0.40 38.81 2.81
C ALA A 334 -0.07 39.32 4.17
N GLU A 335 -1.30 38.97 4.56
CA GLU A 335 -1.91 39.31 5.84
C GLU A 335 -2.57 38.07 6.44
N VAL A 336 -2.43 37.91 7.76
CA VAL A 336 -3.09 36.85 8.53
C VAL A 336 -3.78 37.49 9.72
N GLU A 337 -5.10 37.43 9.75
CA GLU A 337 -5.90 37.99 10.84
C GLU A 337 -5.64 37.25 12.16
N THR A 338 -5.65 38.00 13.27
CA THR A 338 -5.50 37.44 14.61
C THR A 338 -6.68 36.53 14.95
N ASN A 339 -6.43 35.34 15.49
CA ASN A 339 -7.43 34.28 15.75
C ASN A 339 -8.03 33.63 14.49
N SER A 340 -7.47 33.88 13.30
CA SER A 340 -7.79 33.10 12.11
C SER A 340 -7.27 31.66 12.23
N VAL A 341 -7.92 30.72 11.54
CA VAL A 341 -7.43 29.32 11.46
C VAL A 341 -6.05 29.26 10.82
N VAL A 342 -5.77 30.14 9.84
CA VAL A 342 -4.49 30.14 9.08
C VAL A 342 -3.32 30.71 9.87
N GLU A 343 -3.54 31.19 11.10
CA GLU A 343 -2.47 31.64 11.99
C GLU A 343 -1.57 30.48 12.43
N GLN A 344 -2.14 29.29 12.62
CA GLN A 344 -1.43 28.11 13.12
C GLN A 344 -1.42 26.93 12.13
N VAL A 345 -2.07 27.11 10.98
CA VAL A 345 -2.42 26.03 10.05
C VAL A 345 -2.13 26.45 8.63
N ASP A 346 -1.55 25.54 7.86
CA ASP A 346 -1.41 25.68 6.41
C ASP A 346 -2.65 25.09 5.72
N LEU A 347 -3.19 25.80 4.73
CA LEU A 347 -4.26 25.27 3.88
C LEU A 347 -3.67 24.72 2.58
N LEU A 348 -4.08 23.53 2.17
CA LEU A 348 -3.65 22.89 0.93
C LEU A 348 -4.81 22.82 -0.04
N ASP A 349 -4.68 23.48 -1.18
CA ASP A 349 -5.65 23.40 -2.27
C ASP A 349 -5.24 22.33 -3.28
N PHE A 350 -6.01 21.24 -3.34
CA PHE A 350 -5.76 20.16 -4.28
C PHE A 350 -6.48 20.39 -5.61
N PRO A 351 -5.84 20.16 -6.76
CA PRO A 351 -6.50 20.27 -8.05
C PRO A 351 -7.70 19.32 -8.17
N GLY A 352 -8.70 19.70 -8.97
CA GLY A 352 -9.90 18.90 -9.16
C GLY A 352 -9.60 17.58 -9.88
N TYR A 353 -10.17 16.47 -9.39
CA TYR A 353 -10.03 15.17 -10.03
C TYR A 353 -10.69 15.15 -11.42
N ARG A 354 -10.05 14.45 -12.36
CA ARG A 354 -10.54 14.27 -13.73
C ARG A 354 -11.11 12.88 -13.94
N GLY A 355 -12.14 12.76 -14.77
CA GLY A 355 -12.61 11.47 -15.27
C GLY A 355 -11.52 10.76 -16.09
N ARG A 356 -11.59 9.43 -16.20
CA ARG A 356 -10.59 8.62 -16.93
C ARG A 356 -10.98 8.41 -18.38
N LEU A 357 -10.01 8.39 -19.29
CA LEU A 357 -10.27 8.37 -20.73
C LEU A 357 -10.69 7.00 -21.29
N LYS A 358 -10.17 5.91 -20.71
CA LYS A 358 -10.36 4.51 -21.17
C LYS A 358 -10.00 4.32 -22.66
N ILE A 359 -8.84 4.82 -23.05
CA ILE A 359 -8.31 4.75 -24.42
C ILE A 359 -7.70 3.38 -24.74
N THR A 360 -7.66 3.04 -26.02
CA THR A 360 -6.96 1.83 -26.54
C THR A 360 -5.69 2.16 -27.30
N ALA A 361 -5.51 3.42 -27.69
CA ALA A 361 -4.33 3.92 -28.37
C ALA A 361 -3.98 5.33 -27.87
N LEU A 362 -2.69 5.64 -27.84
CA LEU A 362 -2.15 6.86 -27.25
C LEU A 362 -2.72 8.12 -27.91
N GLU A 363 -2.91 8.10 -29.22
CA GLU A 363 -3.39 9.23 -30.03
C GLU A 363 -4.80 9.67 -29.60
N GLN A 364 -5.60 8.76 -29.06
CA GLN A 364 -6.97 9.06 -28.60
C GLN A 364 -7.00 9.98 -27.38
N ALA A 365 -5.89 10.14 -26.65
CA ALA A 365 -5.79 11.07 -25.53
C ALA A 365 -5.67 12.54 -25.99
N GLY A 366 -5.18 12.79 -27.20
CA GLY A 366 -4.95 14.13 -27.77
C GLY A 366 -6.16 14.72 -28.50
N ARG A 367 -7.38 14.58 -27.96
CA ARG A 367 -8.58 15.16 -28.58
C ARG A 367 -8.46 16.69 -28.66
N ASP A 368 -9.08 17.29 -29.67
CA ASP A 368 -9.13 18.74 -29.91
C ASP A 368 -7.76 19.42 -30.14
N GLY A 369 -6.79 18.69 -30.70
CA GLY A 369 -5.46 19.21 -31.04
C GLY A 369 -4.51 19.35 -29.85
N LEU A 370 -4.87 18.79 -28.70
CA LEU A 370 -4.04 18.76 -27.50
C LEU A 370 -2.97 17.66 -27.58
N ASN A 371 -1.84 17.88 -26.93
CA ASN A 371 -0.78 16.88 -26.85
C ASN A 371 -1.23 15.68 -25.99
N ALA A 372 -1.28 14.49 -26.59
CA ALA A 372 -1.75 13.26 -25.94
C ALA A 372 -0.96 12.91 -24.64
N ILE A 373 0.37 13.02 -24.69
CA ILE A 373 1.24 12.76 -23.53
C ILE A 373 0.94 13.75 -22.41
N SER A 374 0.76 15.03 -22.76
CA SER A 374 0.49 16.08 -21.78
C SER A 374 -0.84 15.85 -21.07
N GLN A 375 -1.86 15.36 -21.79
CA GLN A 375 -3.16 15.00 -21.21
C GLN A 375 -3.07 13.81 -20.25
N LEU A 376 -2.31 12.77 -20.62
CA LEU A 376 -2.08 11.60 -19.77
C LEU A 376 -1.25 11.95 -18.52
N LEU A 377 -0.15 12.69 -18.71
CA LEU A 377 0.71 13.15 -17.63
C LEU A 377 -0.07 13.98 -16.63
N LEU A 378 -0.92 14.91 -17.09
CA LEU A 378 -1.74 15.73 -16.22
C LEU A 378 -2.77 14.91 -15.42
N ARG A 379 -3.49 13.97 -16.05
CA ARG A 379 -4.46 13.11 -15.33
C ARG A 379 -3.77 12.25 -14.30
N GLY A 380 -2.63 11.63 -14.65
CA GLY A 380 -1.79 10.88 -13.72
C GLY A 380 -1.28 11.76 -12.58
N LYS A 381 -0.79 12.97 -12.90
CA LYS A 381 -0.25 13.93 -11.92
C LYS A 381 -1.31 14.37 -10.91
N VAL A 382 -2.47 14.83 -11.39
CA VAL A 382 -3.56 15.32 -10.53
C VAL A 382 -4.06 14.24 -9.57
N ALA A 383 -4.24 13.00 -10.06
CA ALA A 383 -4.62 11.88 -9.21
C ALA A 383 -3.52 11.55 -8.19
N TYR A 384 -2.27 11.45 -8.65
CA TYR A 384 -1.15 11.10 -7.80
C TYR A 384 -0.86 12.14 -6.71
N LEU A 385 -1.10 13.43 -6.95
CA LEU A 385 -0.87 14.48 -5.95
C LEU A 385 -1.62 14.21 -4.64
N PHE A 386 -2.92 13.89 -4.70
CA PHE A 386 -3.68 13.59 -3.49
C PHE A 386 -3.17 12.31 -2.80
N GLU A 387 -2.88 11.27 -3.59
CA GLU A 387 -2.38 9.98 -3.10
C GLU A 387 -1.01 10.11 -2.43
N ARG A 388 -0.11 10.93 -2.98
CA ARG A 388 1.21 11.26 -2.40
C ARG A 388 1.08 11.90 -1.03
N TYR A 389 0.24 12.91 -0.90
CA TYR A 389 0.02 13.61 0.37
C TYR A 389 -0.65 12.71 1.42
N THR A 390 -1.50 11.78 0.97
CA THR A 390 -2.10 10.75 1.80
C THR A 390 -1.05 9.75 2.30
N ASP A 391 -0.20 9.24 1.40
CA ASP A 391 0.80 8.23 1.72
C ASP A 391 1.90 8.75 2.64
N ASN A 392 2.31 10.01 2.43
CA ASN A 392 3.28 10.69 3.28
C ASN A 392 2.67 11.25 4.58
N GLN A 393 1.34 11.17 4.74
CA GLN A 393 0.59 11.76 5.86
C GLN A 393 0.86 13.27 6.04
N GLU A 394 1.01 13.98 4.92
CA GLU A 394 1.24 15.43 4.89
C GLU A 394 -0.04 16.25 5.11
N MET A 395 -1.22 15.60 5.15
CA MET A 395 -2.52 16.20 5.49
C MET A 395 -3.04 15.63 6.80
N ASN A 396 -3.29 16.49 7.78
CA ASN A 396 -3.76 16.07 9.11
C ASN A 396 -5.29 16.12 9.25
N ALA A 397 -5.92 17.09 8.59
CA ALA A 397 -7.36 17.18 8.43
C ALA A 397 -7.71 17.41 6.95
N LEU A 398 -8.93 17.05 6.56
CA LEU A 398 -9.40 17.10 5.19
C LEU A 398 -10.82 17.65 5.12
N VAL A 399 -11.03 18.68 4.31
CA VAL A 399 -12.33 19.22 3.96
C VAL A 399 -12.69 18.75 2.55
N VAL A 400 -13.71 17.91 2.46
CA VAL A 400 -14.26 17.44 1.18
C VAL A 400 -15.44 18.32 0.77
N CYS A 401 -15.33 18.94 -0.40
CA CYS A 401 -16.30 19.88 -0.94
C CYS A 401 -17.21 19.17 -1.96
N ALA A 402 -18.47 18.95 -1.56
CA ALA A 402 -19.51 18.41 -2.43
C ALA A 402 -20.50 19.51 -2.84
N SER A 403 -20.99 19.51 -4.08
CA SER A 403 -22.01 20.46 -4.52
C SER A 403 -23.39 19.92 -4.19
N SER A 404 -24.28 20.72 -3.60
CA SER A 404 -25.70 20.34 -3.43
C SER A 404 -26.53 20.42 -4.70
N ALA A 405 -25.96 20.94 -5.80
CA ALA A 405 -26.66 21.22 -7.06
C ALA A 405 -26.16 20.37 -8.24
N LYS A 406 -24.92 19.86 -8.20
CA LYS A 406 -24.34 19.04 -9.28
C LYS A 406 -23.86 17.71 -8.74
N GLN A 407 -24.25 16.64 -9.43
CA GLN A 407 -23.69 15.32 -9.20
C GLN A 407 -22.22 15.28 -9.65
N SER A 408 -21.42 14.46 -8.99
CA SER A 408 -20.04 14.23 -9.39
C SER A 408 -19.98 13.31 -10.61
N ASP A 409 -19.13 13.63 -11.57
CA ASP A 409 -18.88 12.79 -12.75
C ASP A 409 -17.67 11.84 -12.57
N VAL A 410 -16.99 11.85 -11.42
CA VAL A 410 -15.71 11.13 -11.23
C VAL A 410 -15.86 9.97 -10.26
N ALA A 411 -15.99 8.74 -10.77
CA ALA A 411 -16.15 7.50 -9.98
C ALA A 411 -15.00 7.23 -8.97
N ASP A 412 -13.76 7.53 -9.36
CA ASP A 412 -12.54 7.03 -8.68
C ASP A 412 -12.18 7.74 -7.36
N VAL A 413 -13.01 8.67 -6.87
CA VAL A 413 -12.74 9.41 -5.62
C VAL A 413 -12.92 8.53 -4.37
N GLY A 414 -13.76 7.49 -4.45
CA GLY A 414 -14.06 6.56 -3.35
C GLY A 414 -12.82 5.92 -2.72
N PRO A 415 -12.05 5.11 -3.49
CA PRO A 415 -10.90 4.38 -2.97
C PRO A 415 -9.82 5.30 -2.40
N VAL A 416 -9.61 6.45 -3.06
CA VAL A 416 -8.62 7.45 -2.67
C VAL A 416 -8.95 8.05 -1.30
N LEU A 417 -10.22 8.43 -1.07
CA LEU A 417 -10.65 8.94 0.23
C LEU A 417 -10.59 7.86 1.32
N ASN A 418 -10.99 6.62 1.00
CA ASN A 418 -10.89 5.50 1.93
C ASN A 418 -9.45 5.27 2.41
N ARG A 419 -8.48 5.27 1.49
CA ARG A 419 -7.04 5.18 1.81
C ARG A 419 -6.59 6.31 2.74
N TRP A 420 -7.10 7.53 2.55
CA TRP A 420 -6.78 8.65 3.45
C TRP A 420 -7.37 8.46 4.86
N VAL A 421 -8.61 8.00 4.98
CA VAL A 421 -9.23 7.69 6.28
C VAL A 421 -8.42 6.62 7.01
N GLU A 422 -8.09 5.52 6.34
CA GLU A 422 -7.32 4.42 6.93
C GLU A 422 -5.93 4.85 7.40
N LYS A 423 -5.19 5.62 6.58
CA LYS A 423 -3.82 6.05 6.92
C LYS A 423 -3.78 7.14 7.99
N THR A 424 -4.68 8.12 7.90
CA THR A 424 -4.60 9.34 8.72
C THR A 424 -5.47 9.27 9.96
N GLN A 425 -6.71 8.81 9.82
CA GLN A 425 -7.69 8.77 10.91
C GLN A 425 -7.61 7.45 11.69
N GLY A 426 -7.53 6.32 10.99
CA GLY A 426 -7.44 4.97 11.57
C GLY A 426 -8.27 3.97 10.76
N LYS A 427 -7.84 2.71 10.77
CA LYS A 427 -8.46 1.64 9.97
C LYS A 427 -9.79 1.16 10.56
N SER A 428 -9.86 1.04 11.89
CA SER A 428 -11.06 0.58 12.59
C SER A 428 -11.84 1.71 13.26
N ALA A 429 -13.08 1.43 13.62
CA ALA A 429 -13.94 2.36 14.34
C ALA A 429 -13.35 2.72 15.73
N GLU A 430 -12.70 1.77 16.39
CA GLU A 430 -12.06 1.96 17.70
C GLU A 430 -10.89 2.94 17.62
N GLU A 431 -10.03 2.83 16.60
CA GLU A 431 -8.90 3.75 16.41
C GLU A 431 -9.35 5.19 16.17
N ARG A 432 -10.48 5.37 15.47
CA ARG A 432 -11.08 6.66 15.13
C ARG A 432 -11.85 7.26 16.31
N GLY A 433 -12.59 6.45 17.06
CA GLY A 433 -13.51 6.90 18.11
C GLY A 433 -12.86 7.64 19.27
N GLY A 434 -11.56 7.47 19.50
CA GLY A 434 -10.82 8.17 20.56
C GLY A 434 -10.49 9.63 20.27
N ARG A 435 -10.86 10.18 19.10
CA ARG A 435 -10.47 11.52 18.64
C ARG A 435 -11.60 12.21 17.87
N ASN A 436 -11.53 13.55 17.82
CA ASN A 436 -12.39 14.33 16.93
C ASN A 436 -12.12 13.96 15.45
N PRO A 437 -13.16 13.85 14.61
CA PRO A 437 -12.99 13.55 13.19
C PRO A 437 -12.15 14.62 12.48
N GLY A 438 -11.05 14.19 11.83
CA GLY A 438 -10.28 15.06 10.94
C GLY A 438 -10.89 15.21 9.54
N LEU A 439 -11.95 14.45 9.22
CA LEU A 439 -12.69 14.53 7.95
C LEU A 439 -13.90 15.45 8.10
N PHE A 440 -14.01 16.47 7.26
CA PHE A 440 -15.11 17.42 7.21
C PHE A 440 -15.80 17.32 5.86
N TRP A 441 -17.11 17.21 5.85
CA TRP A 441 -17.89 17.16 4.61
C TRP A 441 -18.65 18.46 4.39
N ALA A 442 -18.11 19.34 3.54
CA ALA A 442 -18.74 20.62 3.22
C ALA A 442 -19.67 20.47 2.01
N ILE A 443 -20.97 20.53 2.27
CA ILE A 443 -22.02 20.61 1.25
C ILE A 443 -22.15 22.08 0.84
N THR A 444 -21.62 22.40 -0.33
CA THR A 444 -21.51 23.76 -0.88
C THR A 444 -22.61 24.04 -1.91
N MET A 445 -22.79 25.31 -2.30
CA MET A 445 -23.82 25.78 -3.24
C MET A 445 -25.25 25.61 -2.69
N CYS A 446 -25.42 25.73 -1.37
CA CYS A 446 -26.73 25.66 -0.74
C CYS A 446 -27.66 26.81 -1.16
N ASP A 447 -27.11 27.96 -1.59
CA ASP A 447 -27.85 29.06 -2.21
C ASP A 447 -28.66 28.58 -3.43
N MET A 448 -28.00 28.00 -4.44
CA MET A 448 -28.66 27.44 -5.62
C MET A 448 -29.68 26.34 -5.25
N ARG A 449 -29.38 25.54 -4.23
CA ARG A 449 -30.31 24.50 -3.75
C ARG A 449 -31.58 25.09 -3.16
N ILE A 450 -31.47 26.14 -2.34
CA ILE A 450 -32.62 26.87 -1.79
C ILE A 450 -33.43 27.46 -2.92
N VAL A 451 -32.80 28.21 -3.82
CA VAL A 451 -33.46 28.90 -4.94
C VAL A 451 -34.27 27.92 -5.80
N ASN A 452 -33.66 26.79 -6.16
CA ASN A 452 -34.34 25.76 -6.95
C ASN A 452 -35.49 25.08 -6.21
N SER A 453 -35.54 25.18 -4.88
CA SER A 453 -36.56 24.53 -4.05
C SER A 453 -37.69 25.47 -3.63
N LEU A 454 -37.63 26.76 -3.94
CA LEU A 454 -38.60 27.77 -3.45
C LEU A 454 -40.06 27.51 -3.84
N GLN A 455 -40.29 26.72 -4.89
CA GLN A 455 -41.63 26.37 -5.39
C GLN A 455 -42.03 24.92 -5.09
N HIS A 456 -41.20 24.16 -4.36
CA HIS A 456 -41.47 22.75 -4.07
C HIS A 456 -42.49 22.58 -2.95
N THR A 457 -43.30 21.53 -3.08
CA THR A 457 -44.20 21.04 -2.02
C THR A 457 -43.42 20.34 -0.89
N GLU A 458 -44.02 20.18 0.28
CA GLU A 458 -43.38 19.52 1.42
C GLU A 458 -42.88 18.09 1.09
N SER A 459 -43.63 17.34 0.27
CA SER A 459 -43.22 15.99 -0.18
C SER A 459 -41.97 16.04 -1.05
N GLN A 460 -41.94 16.97 -2.02
CA GLN A 460 -40.80 17.17 -2.91
C GLN A 460 -39.56 17.66 -2.14
N LEU A 461 -39.75 18.45 -1.08
CA LEU A 461 -38.66 18.87 -0.19
C LEU A 461 -38.06 17.66 0.55
N LYS A 462 -38.89 16.80 1.14
CA LYS A 462 -38.43 15.59 1.85
C LYS A 462 -37.63 14.67 0.92
N GLU A 463 -38.16 14.36 -0.26
CA GLU A 463 -37.44 13.57 -1.27
C GLU A 463 -36.17 14.27 -1.74
N GLY A 464 -36.24 15.60 -1.90
CA GLY A 464 -35.10 16.43 -2.25
C GLY A 464 -33.95 16.28 -1.25
N TRP A 465 -34.18 16.42 0.05
CA TRP A 465 -33.13 16.35 1.07
C TRP A 465 -32.47 14.98 1.13
N GLU A 466 -33.26 13.91 1.02
CA GLU A 466 -32.73 12.54 0.91
C GLU A 466 -31.90 12.36 -0.36
N GLY A 467 -32.40 12.84 -1.51
CA GLY A 467 -31.65 12.85 -2.77
C GLY A 467 -30.36 13.66 -2.71
N MET A 468 -30.34 14.78 -1.97
CA MET A 468 -29.14 15.58 -1.75
C MET A 468 -28.09 14.79 -0.96
N MET A 469 -28.48 14.15 0.15
CA MET A 469 -27.55 13.32 0.94
C MET A 469 -27.07 12.10 0.15
N HIS A 470 -27.95 11.51 -0.66
CA HIS A 470 -27.58 10.41 -1.54
C HIS A 470 -26.52 10.84 -2.56
N MET A 471 -26.79 11.91 -3.30
CA MET A 471 -25.91 12.44 -4.35
C MET A 471 -24.58 12.97 -3.80
N THR A 472 -24.61 13.64 -2.64
CA THR A 472 -23.41 14.27 -2.07
C THR A 472 -22.56 13.33 -1.24
N LEU A 473 -23.07 12.18 -0.79
CA LEU A 473 -22.36 11.30 0.15
C LEU A 473 -22.66 9.81 -0.09
N LEU A 474 -23.91 9.37 -0.01
CA LEU A 474 -24.20 7.93 0.13
C LEU A 474 -23.92 7.11 -1.14
N GLU A 475 -24.23 7.65 -2.32
CA GLU A 475 -24.12 6.93 -3.60
C GLU A 475 -22.71 6.33 -3.80
N ARG A 476 -21.69 7.07 -3.35
CA ARG A 476 -20.28 6.76 -3.61
C ARG A 476 -19.56 6.16 -2.42
N PHE A 477 -20.09 6.35 -1.21
CA PHE A 477 -19.37 6.02 0.01
C PHE A 477 -20.13 5.07 0.95
N SER A 478 -21.38 4.71 0.66
CA SER A 478 -22.20 3.83 1.52
C SER A 478 -21.63 2.43 1.73
N HIS A 479 -20.82 1.93 0.80
CA HIS A 479 -20.16 0.63 0.94
C HIS A 479 -18.88 0.67 1.78
N TYR A 480 -18.37 1.85 2.15
CA TYR A 480 -17.23 1.95 3.06
C TYR A 480 -17.67 1.96 4.51
N GLU A 481 -17.00 1.13 5.32
CA GLU A 481 -17.31 0.96 6.75
C GLU A 481 -17.20 2.27 7.53
N TRP A 482 -16.24 3.15 7.21
CA TRP A 482 -16.05 4.40 7.95
C TRP A 482 -17.26 5.34 7.88
N LEU A 483 -18.13 5.21 6.87
CA LEU A 483 -19.33 6.04 6.74
C LEU A 483 -20.44 5.55 7.68
N SER A 484 -20.68 4.24 7.70
CA SER A 484 -21.70 3.62 8.56
C SER A 484 -21.25 3.47 10.01
N GLN A 485 -19.95 3.33 10.25
CA GLN A 485 -19.34 3.12 11.55
C GLN A 485 -18.01 3.90 11.67
N TRP A 486 -18.13 5.22 11.82
CA TRP A 486 -16.97 6.08 12.06
C TRP A 486 -16.32 5.76 13.40
N ALA A 487 -17.14 5.63 14.44
CA ALA A 487 -16.78 5.18 15.78
C ALA A 487 -17.75 4.06 16.22
N PRO A 488 -17.48 3.30 17.30
CA PRO A 488 -18.34 2.20 17.72
C PRO A 488 -19.79 2.67 17.91
N ASN A 489 -20.72 2.09 17.15
CA ASN A 489 -22.15 2.45 17.11
C ASN A 489 -22.46 3.90 16.69
N GLN A 490 -21.53 4.58 16.00
CA GLN A 490 -21.71 5.95 15.55
C GLN A 490 -21.35 6.09 14.05
N PRO A 491 -22.32 6.44 13.18
CA PRO A 491 -22.04 6.75 11.78
C PRO A 491 -21.27 8.06 11.66
N PHE A 492 -20.61 8.27 10.53
CA PHE A 492 -19.95 9.53 10.23
C PHE A 492 -20.99 10.65 10.13
N ASN A 493 -20.87 11.70 10.95
CA ASN A 493 -21.85 12.78 11.01
C ASN A 493 -21.26 14.21 10.93
N ASN A 494 -20.03 14.33 10.44
CA ASN A 494 -19.30 15.60 10.38
C ASN A 494 -19.57 16.36 9.05
N CYS A 495 -20.85 16.53 8.69
CA CYS A 495 -21.30 17.28 7.52
C CYS A 495 -21.72 18.72 7.86
N PHE A 496 -21.38 19.66 6.98
CA PHE A 496 -21.64 21.09 7.12
C PHE A 496 -22.32 21.62 5.87
N LEU A 497 -23.29 22.52 6.05
CA LEU A 497 -23.96 23.22 4.96
C LEU A 497 -23.32 24.60 4.75
N VAL A 498 -22.95 24.93 3.52
CA VAL A 498 -22.28 26.19 3.18
C VAL A 498 -22.87 26.82 1.92
N ARG A 499 -23.18 28.12 2.00
CA ARG A 499 -23.54 28.96 0.85
C ARG A 499 -22.54 30.10 0.69
N LYS A 500 -22.54 30.76 -0.48
CA LYS A 500 -21.76 31.99 -0.71
C LYS A 500 -22.62 33.22 -0.39
N PRO A 501 -22.29 34.02 0.65
CA PRO A 501 -23.00 35.25 0.96
C PRO A 501 -22.79 36.37 -0.07
N GLY A 502 -23.79 37.22 -0.20
CA GLY A 502 -23.80 38.41 -1.06
C GLY A 502 -24.12 38.13 -2.53
N LEU A 503 -24.61 36.93 -2.84
CA LEU A 503 -25.18 36.58 -4.15
C LEU A 503 -26.62 37.09 -4.24
N ASP A 504 -26.98 37.66 -5.39
CA ASP A 504 -28.34 38.12 -5.70
C ASP A 504 -29.31 36.94 -5.78
N ASN A 505 -29.93 36.63 -4.65
CA ASN A 505 -30.87 35.54 -4.48
C ASN A 505 -32.24 36.06 -4.03
N PRO A 506 -33.35 35.54 -4.58
CA PRO A 506 -34.70 36.05 -4.31
C PRO A 506 -35.15 35.94 -2.85
N PHE A 507 -34.53 35.05 -2.07
CA PHE A 507 -34.85 34.85 -0.66
C PHE A 507 -34.12 35.82 0.28
N LEU A 508 -33.19 36.64 -0.23
CA LEU A 508 -32.42 37.63 0.54
C LEU A 508 -32.84 39.06 0.18
N ARG A 509 -32.66 39.97 1.13
CA ARG A 509 -32.65 41.42 0.93
C ARG A 509 -31.20 41.89 1.01
N LEU A 510 -30.79 42.64 0.00
CA LEU A 510 -29.41 43.05 -0.22
C LEU A 510 -29.31 44.58 -0.26
N GLU A 511 -28.21 45.12 0.27
CA GLU A 511 -27.84 46.54 0.19
C GLU A 511 -26.39 46.68 -0.34
N GLY A 512 -26.11 47.75 -1.09
CA GLY A 512 -24.77 48.04 -1.62
C GLY A 512 -24.79 49.00 -2.82
N ASP A 513 -23.66 49.69 -3.05
CA ASP A 513 -23.48 50.60 -4.19
C ASP A 513 -23.26 49.82 -5.50
N ALA A 514 -23.76 50.38 -6.60
CA ALA A 514 -23.55 49.86 -7.96
C ALA A 514 -22.05 49.94 -8.32
N GLY A 515 -21.30 48.87 -8.00
CA GLY A 515 -19.86 48.77 -8.22
C GLY A 515 -19.10 47.85 -7.25
N GLN A 516 -19.71 47.42 -6.15
CA GLN A 516 -19.11 46.44 -5.24
C GLN A 516 -19.29 44.99 -5.75
N GLU A 517 -18.23 44.16 -5.70
CA GLU A 517 -18.29 42.74 -6.11
C GLU A 517 -19.17 41.87 -5.19
N ARG A 518 -19.51 42.36 -3.99
CA ARG A 518 -20.28 41.62 -2.99
C ARG A 518 -21.31 42.53 -2.33
N LEU A 519 -22.59 42.16 -2.43
CA LEU A 519 -23.68 42.88 -1.79
C LEU A 519 -23.80 42.47 -0.32
N GLN A 520 -24.17 43.40 0.55
CA GLN A 520 -24.38 43.14 1.97
C GLN A 520 -25.77 42.54 2.21
N GLU A 521 -25.84 41.44 2.95
CA GLU A 521 -27.10 40.80 3.31
C GLU A 521 -27.70 41.48 4.54
N VAL A 522 -28.86 42.10 4.38
CA VAL A 522 -29.54 42.86 5.45
C VAL A 522 -30.76 42.15 6.01
N GLY A 523 -31.25 41.12 5.33
CA GLY A 523 -32.36 40.33 5.84
C GLY A 523 -32.78 39.19 4.90
N ILE A 524 -33.66 38.34 5.41
CA ILE A 524 -34.43 37.40 4.60
C ILE A 524 -35.64 38.16 4.02
N SER A 525 -36.02 37.83 2.79
CA SER A 525 -37.22 38.36 2.13
C SER A 525 -38.48 37.82 2.80
N ASP A 526 -39.39 38.72 3.21
CA ASP A 526 -40.61 38.34 3.93
C ASP A 526 -41.49 37.38 3.12
N ARG A 527 -41.43 37.50 1.77
CA ARG A 527 -42.14 36.61 0.83
C ARG A 527 -41.78 35.14 1.01
N TYR A 528 -40.56 34.83 1.43
CA TYR A 528 -40.03 33.47 1.47
C TYR A 528 -39.77 32.95 2.89
N ARG A 529 -40.13 33.70 3.94
CA ARG A 529 -39.88 33.31 5.34
C ARG A 529 -40.56 31.99 5.70
N ASP A 530 -41.87 31.88 5.48
CA ASP A 530 -42.65 30.67 5.79
C ASP A 530 -42.17 29.45 4.96
N VAL A 531 -41.73 29.70 3.73
CA VAL A 531 -41.18 28.68 2.84
C VAL A 531 -39.85 28.15 3.40
N LEU A 532 -38.96 29.03 3.85
CA LEU A 532 -37.68 28.65 4.46
C LEU A 532 -37.86 27.93 5.80
N ASP A 533 -38.87 28.31 6.60
CA ASP A 533 -39.21 27.61 7.84
C ASP A 533 -39.73 26.19 7.56
N THR A 534 -40.53 26.03 6.49
CA THR A 534 -40.97 24.71 6.01
C THR A 534 -39.80 23.87 5.49
N MET A 535 -38.88 24.47 4.72
CA MET A 535 -37.66 23.81 4.27
C MET A 535 -36.79 23.34 5.44
N GLY A 536 -36.58 24.20 6.45
CA GLY A 536 -35.82 23.85 7.65
C GLY A 536 -36.47 22.70 8.43
N SER A 537 -37.80 22.75 8.60
CA SER A 537 -38.55 21.70 9.30
C SER A 537 -38.48 20.36 8.56
N THR A 538 -38.62 20.37 7.24
CA THR A 538 -38.50 19.13 6.42
C THR A 538 -37.08 18.60 6.38
N PHE A 539 -36.07 19.47 6.34
CA PHE A 539 -34.66 19.09 6.39
C PHE A 539 -34.33 18.35 7.69
N VAL A 540 -34.75 18.89 8.83
CA VAL A 540 -34.52 18.29 10.16
C VAL A 540 -35.22 16.94 10.33
N CYS A 541 -36.31 16.68 9.59
CA CYS A 541 -37.01 15.39 9.61
C CYS A 541 -36.37 14.32 8.69
N GLY A 542 -35.37 14.67 7.88
CA GLY A 542 -34.70 13.74 6.97
C GLY A 542 -33.96 12.63 7.72
N LYS A 543 -34.11 11.38 7.28
CA LYS A 543 -33.42 10.22 7.87
C LYS A 543 -31.92 10.33 7.68
N ASN A 544 -31.45 10.51 6.44
CA ASN A 544 -30.02 10.60 6.17
C ASN A 544 -29.41 11.91 6.67
N VAL A 545 -30.23 12.96 6.78
CA VAL A 545 -29.82 14.21 7.41
C VAL A 545 -29.51 14.00 8.90
N ASN A 546 -30.42 13.37 9.65
CA ASN A 546 -30.18 13.08 11.08
C ASN A 546 -29.00 12.13 11.31
N MET A 547 -28.72 11.24 10.35
CA MET A 547 -27.61 10.30 10.45
C MET A 547 -26.25 10.98 10.23
N HIS A 548 -26.16 11.90 9.26
CA HIS A 548 -24.87 12.41 8.78
C HIS A 548 -24.62 13.90 9.04
N VAL A 549 -25.62 14.67 9.47
CA VAL A 549 -25.46 16.10 9.83
C VAL A 549 -25.60 16.24 11.34
N ALA A 550 -24.52 16.59 12.02
CA ALA A 550 -24.55 16.89 13.45
C ALA A 550 -25.41 18.13 13.74
N GLU A 551 -26.42 17.96 14.61
CA GLU A 551 -27.43 18.97 14.98
C GLU A 551 -28.09 19.66 13.77
N PRO A 552 -28.92 18.94 12.98
CA PRO A 552 -29.44 19.43 11.70
C PRO A 552 -30.10 20.81 11.75
N LYS A 553 -30.85 21.10 12.83
CA LYS A 553 -31.51 22.40 13.03
C LYS A 553 -30.51 23.55 13.13
N ALA A 554 -29.46 23.36 13.92
CA ALA A 554 -28.42 24.37 14.11
C ALA A 554 -27.55 24.52 12.85
N ALA A 555 -27.33 23.43 12.10
CA ALA A 555 -26.66 23.48 10.80
C ALA A 555 -27.45 24.29 9.75
N TRP A 556 -28.77 24.08 9.69
CA TRP A 556 -29.66 24.84 8.80
C TRP A 556 -29.66 26.34 9.14
N GLN A 557 -29.79 26.66 10.42
CA GLN A 557 -29.78 28.05 10.91
C GLN A 557 -28.45 28.76 10.61
N ALA A 558 -27.33 28.10 10.87
CA ALA A 558 -26.01 28.65 10.56
C ALA A 558 -25.82 28.90 9.05
N MET A 559 -26.31 27.99 8.21
CA MET A 559 -26.26 28.18 6.76
C MET A 559 -27.09 29.39 6.29
N LEU A 560 -28.20 29.72 6.97
CA LEU A 560 -29.01 30.91 6.66
C LEU A 560 -28.49 32.20 7.29
N GLU A 561 -27.50 32.15 8.18
CA GLU A 561 -26.96 33.33 8.85
C GLU A 561 -26.41 34.34 7.84
N LEU A 562 -26.80 35.61 8.00
CA LEU A 562 -26.51 36.68 7.05
C LEU A 562 -25.01 37.01 7.04
N ASN A 563 -24.45 37.19 5.84
CA ASN A 563 -23.03 37.47 5.62
C ASN A 563 -22.05 36.36 6.07
N ASP A 564 -22.54 35.28 6.70
CA ASP A 564 -21.75 34.12 7.13
C ASP A 564 -21.96 32.90 6.21
N GLY A 565 -23.21 32.49 6.02
CA GLY A 565 -23.55 31.37 5.14
C GLY A 565 -23.09 29.99 5.62
N GLY A 566 -22.86 29.79 6.92
CA GLY A 566 -22.44 28.53 7.55
C GLY A 566 -20.94 28.43 7.83
N MET A 567 -20.16 29.44 7.44
CA MET A 567 -18.71 29.47 7.61
C MET A 567 -18.27 29.47 9.07
N SER A 568 -18.97 30.19 9.96
CA SER A 568 -18.63 30.23 11.38
C SER A 568 -18.77 28.86 12.04
N ARG A 569 -19.80 28.09 11.67
CA ARG A 569 -20.02 26.72 12.17
C ARG A 569 -18.91 25.78 11.71
N LEU A 570 -18.55 25.81 10.42
CA LEU A 570 -17.45 25.02 9.87
C LEU A 570 -16.10 25.40 10.51
N THR A 571 -15.82 26.69 10.62
CA THR A 571 -14.57 27.23 11.20
C THR A 571 -14.44 26.86 12.67
N LYS A 572 -15.53 26.92 13.45
CA LYS A 572 -15.55 26.49 14.85
C LYS A 572 -15.21 25.00 14.98
N ALA A 573 -15.78 24.15 14.13
CA ALA A 573 -15.48 22.72 14.13
C ALA A 573 -14.02 22.45 13.70
N LEU A 574 -13.54 23.13 12.66
CA LEU A 574 -12.15 23.05 12.20
C LEU A 574 -11.16 23.41 13.31
N ARG A 575 -11.39 24.50 14.07
CA ARG A 575 -10.53 24.87 15.22
C ARG A 575 -10.40 23.74 16.27
N GLY A 576 -11.41 22.86 16.37
CA GLY A 576 -11.39 21.69 17.25
C GLY A 576 -10.39 20.59 16.86
N VAL A 577 -9.78 20.66 15.67
CA VAL A 577 -8.70 19.75 15.22
C VAL A 577 -7.51 20.48 14.60
N ALA A 578 -7.70 21.73 14.14
CA ALA A 578 -6.73 22.53 13.42
C ALA A 578 -5.75 23.24 14.38
N HIS A 579 -5.09 22.45 15.22
CA HIS A 579 -4.07 22.90 16.16
C HIS A 579 -2.94 21.87 16.22
N LEU A 580 -1.72 22.34 16.50
CA LEU A 580 -0.51 21.52 16.40
C LEU A 580 -0.56 20.28 17.30
N ASP A 581 -1.11 20.37 18.51
CA ASP A 581 -1.18 19.25 19.46
C ASP A 581 -2.00 18.06 18.91
N PHE A 582 -3.02 18.30 18.08
CA PHE A 582 -3.80 17.24 17.43
C PHE A 582 -2.90 16.37 16.56
N LYS A 583 -2.05 17.02 15.75
CA LYS A 583 -1.05 16.36 14.91
C LYS A 583 0.01 15.65 15.73
N LEU A 584 0.59 16.31 16.74
CA LEU A 584 1.69 15.74 17.52
C LEU A 584 1.26 14.51 18.33
N LYS A 585 0.05 14.52 18.92
CA LYS A 585 -0.51 13.34 19.63
C LYS A 585 -0.62 12.12 18.71
N ARG A 586 -1.07 12.30 17.46
CA ARG A 586 -1.15 11.20 16.48
C ARG A 586 0.24 10.68 16.11
N LEU A 587 1.19 11.57 15.85
CA LEU A 587 2.57 11.18 15.58
C LEU A 587 3.21 10.43 16.75
N GLN A 588 2.94 10.83 17.99
CA GLN A 588 3.42 10.16 19.20
C GLN A 588 2.85 8.75 19.33
N GLN A 589 1.54 8.57 19.11
CA GLN A 589 0.89 7.25 19.15
C GLN A 589 1.48 6.31 18.09
N GLN A 590 1.64 6.79 16.85
CA GLN A 590 2.26 6.01 15.78
C GLN A 590 3.72 5.68 16.07
N LEU A 591 4.46 6.59 16.70
CA LEU A 591 5.86 6.38 17.07
C LEU A 591 5.98 5.24 18.09
N LEU A 592 5.15 5.25 19.14
CA LEU A 592 5.14 4.20 20.17
C LEU A 592 4.76 2.85 19.57
N GLN A 593 3.71 2.80 18.76
CA GLN A 593 3.30 1.59 18.06
C GLN A 593 4.43 1.05 17.16
N CYS A 594 5.08 1.92 16.40
CA CYS A 594 6.19 1.55 15.52
C CYS A 594 7.41 1.01 16.31
N ARG A 595 7.72 1.58 17.48
CA ARG A 595 8.77 1.08 18.38
C ARG A 595 8.49 -0.34 18.85
N MET A 596 7.25 -0.62 19.25
CA MET A 596 6.84 -1.96 19.68
C MET A 596 6.90 -2.95 18.52
N GLU A 597 6.29 -2.63 17.38
CA GLU A 597 6.25 -3.54 16.23
C GLU A 597 7.65 -3.82 15.66
N THR A 598 8.46 -2.78 15.45
CA THR A 598 9.77 -2.95 14.81
C THR A 598 10.83 -3.40 15.81
N GLY A 599 10.90 -2.76 16.98
CA GLY A 599 11.89 -3.06 18.01
C GLY A 599 11.63 -4.38 18.74
N ASP A 600 10.43 -4.56 19.31
CA ASP A 600 10.12 -5.74 20.13
C ASP A 600 9.74 -6.96 19.29
N GLN A 601 8.86 -6.79 18.31
CA GLN A 601 8.29 -7.92 17.58
C GLN A 601 9.18 -8.37 16.40
N ARG A 602 9.59 -7.44 15.52
CA ARG A 602 10.35 -7.78 14.31
C ARG A 602 11.84 -8.02 14.55
N LEU A 603 12.52 -7.11 15.26
CA LEU A 603 13.95 -7.23 15.57
C LEU A 603 14.19 -8.01 16.86
N GLY A 604 13.37 -7.77 17.88
CA GLY A 604 13.51 -8.41 19.20
C GLY A 604 13.48 -9.94 19.16
N ARG A 605 12.83 -10.54 18.17
CA ARG A 605 12.85 -12.00 17.95
C ARG A 605 14.24 -12.58 17.64
N TRP A 606 15.13 -11.75 17.10
CA TRP A 606 16.52 -12.10 16.79
C TRP A 606 17.49 -11.68 17.89
N TYR A 607 16.98 -11.07 18.98
CA TYR A 607 17.76 -10.58 20.10
C TYR A 607 17.50 -11.42 21.36
N GLU A 608 18.57 -11.94 21.97
CA GLU A 608 18.49 -12.70 23.22
C GLU A 608 19.16 -11.92 24.36
N LYS A 609 18.38 -11.61 25.42
CA LYS A 609 18.82 -10.71 26.49
C LYS A 609 19.65 -11.37 27.60
N ASP A 610 19.53 -12.67 27.86
CA ASP A 610 20.38 -13.47 28.78
C ASP A 610 20.06 -14.97 28.63
N GLY A 611 21.08 -15.84 28.70
CA GLY A 611 21.07 -17.22 28.17
C GLY A 611 20.55 -18.36 29.07
N ASP A 612 20.09 -18.10 30.30
CA ASP A 612 19.73 -19.20 31.21
C ASP A 612 18.20 -19.35 31.41
N GLY A 613 17.68 -20.52 31.02
CA GLY A 613 16.28 -20.92 31.23
C GLY A 613 15.52 -21.44 29.99
N GLN A 614 16.19 -21.72 28.86
CA GLN A 614 15.50 -22.13 27.62
C GLN A 614 14.62 -23.38 27.79
N ILE A 615 15.07 -24.38 28.55
CA ILE A 615 14.26 -25.59 28.84
C ILE A 615 12.98 -25.23 29.60
N VAL A 616 13.07 -24.35 30.60
CA VAL A 616 11.91 -23.90 31.38
C VAL A 616 10.93 -23.10 30.51
N LYS A 617 11.45 -22.25 29.62
CA LYS A 617 10.63 -21.50 28.64
C LYS A 617 9.90 -22.46 27.68
N LYS A 618 10.61 -23.46 27.12
CA LYS A 618 10.00 -24.46 26.22
C LYS A 618 8.96 -25.33 26.94
N GLN A 619 9.19 -25.68 28.21
CA GLN A 619 8.19 -26.38 29.03
C GLN A 619 6.92 -25.52 29.25
N ALA A 620 7.07 -24.22 29.48
CA ALA A 620 5.93 -23.31 29.59
C ALA A 620 5.15 -23.21 28.27
N ILE A 621 5.84 -23.02 27.15
CA ILE A 621 5.23 -22.97 25.81
C ILE A 621 4.51 -24.29 25.50
N ALA A 622 5.12 -25.43 25.76
CA ALA A 622 4.49 -26.74 25.58
C ALA A 622 3.19 -26.83 26.40
N LYS A 623 3.21 -26.43 27.67
CA LYS A 623 2.03 -26.44 28.52
C LYS A 623 0.91 -25.53 27.98
N GLU A 624 1.25 -24.32 27.54
CA GLU A 624 0.29 -23.36 26.96
C GLU A 624 -0.31 -23.89 25.65
N LEU A 625 0.52 -24.41 24.74
CA LEU A 625 0.08 -25.03 23.48
C LEU A 625 -0.84 -26.23 23.74
N TRP A 626 -0.50 -27.10 24.68
CA TRP A 626 -1.36 -28.22 25.07
C TRP A 626 -2.72 -27.73 25.56
N GLN A 627 -2.74 -26.79 26.50
CA GLN A 627 -3.98 -26.29 27.09
C GLN A 627 -4.85 -25.56 26.06
N GLY A 628 -4.26 -24.66 25.26
CA GLY A 628 -4.98 -23.88 24.27
C GLY A 628 -5.54 -24.73 23.13
N LEU A 629 -4.73 -25.64 22.57
CA LEU A 629 -5.15 -26.46 21.44
C LEU A 629 -6.12 -27.57 21.85
N SER A 630 -5.93 -28.18 23.02
CA SER A 630 -6.89 -29.19 23.52
C SER A 630 -8.26 -28.62 23.85
N ALA A 631 -8.33 -27.36 24.31
CA ALA A 631 -9.59 -26.65 24.52
C ALA A 631 -10.37 -26.40 23.21
N CYS A 632 -9.65 -26.33 22.08
CA CYS A 632 -10.18 -26.11 20.73
C CYS A 632 -10.10 -27.36 19.84
N SER A 633 -10.22 -28.56 20.43
CA SER A 633 -10.01 -29.84 19.73
C SER A 633 -10.84 -30.02 18.45
N HIS A 634 -12.08 -29.49 18.43
CA HIS A 634 -12.98 -29.53 17.27
C HIS A 634 -12.50 -28.69 16.08
N SER A 635 -11.66 -27.67 16.31
CA SER A 635 -11.11 -26.78 15.28
C SER A 635 -9.68 -27.14 14.88
N MET A 636 -9.08 -28.18 15.47
CA MET A 636 -7.69 -28.56 15.19
C MET A 636 -7.46 -29.05 13.75
N GLY A 637 -8.43 -29.74 13.15
CA GLY A 637 -8.30 -30.17 11.76
C GLY A 637 -8.17 -28.98 10.80
N GLU A 638 -9.00 -27.96 11.01
CA GLU A 638 -8.94 -26.70 10.25
C GLU A 638 -7.62 -25.94 10.51
N LEU A 639 -7.15 -25.91 11.76
CA LEU A 639 -5.84 -25.35 12.10
C LEU A 639 -4.72 -26.04 11.32
N ILE A 640 -4.69 -27.38 11.32
CA ILE A 640 -3.64 -28.17 10.64
C ILE A 640 -3.65 -27.93 9.13
N GLU A 641 -4.83 -27.87 8.50
CA GLU A 641 -4.93 -27.57 7.07
C GLU A 641 -4.38 -26.17 6.75
N ARG A 642 -4.60 -25.18 7.63
CA ARG A 642 -4.08 -23.81 7.46
C ARG A 642 -2.57 -23.68 7.63
N LEU A 643 -1.89 -24.65 8.26
CA LEU A 643 -0.42 -24.66 8.34
C LEU A 643 0.23 -24.97 6.99
N VAL A 644 -0.52 -25.52 6.03
CA VAL A 644 -0.02 -25.90 4.71
C VAL A 644 0.05 -24.68 3.80
N LEU A 645 1.16 -24.54 3.05
CA LEU A 645 1.30 -23.51 2.03
C LEU A 645 0.29 -23.74 0.88
N PRO A 646 -0.45 -22.73 0.41
CA PRO A 646 -1.38 -22.88 -0.70
C PRO A 646 -0.72 -23.40 -1.99
N THR A 647 -1.35 -24.34 -2.68
CA THR A 647 -0.80 -24.94 -3.92
C THR A 647 -0.54 -23.92 -5.03
N GLN A 648 -1.30 -22.82 -5.08
CA GLN A 648 -1.08 -21.74 -6.04
C GLN A 648 0.26 -21.04 -5.81
N GLU A 649 0.70 -20.90 -4.56
CA GLU A 649 1.95 -20.22 -4.24
C GLU A 649 3.16 -21.08 -4.62
N LEU A 650 3.15 -22.39 -4.29
CA LEU A 650 4.16 -23.35 -4.76
C LEU A 650 4.26 -23.38 -6.29
N ASN A 651 3.11 -23.28 -6.96
CA ASN A 651 3.03 -23.20 -8.41
C ASN A 651 3.72 -21.96 -8.98
N ASN A 652 3.50 -20.79 -8.37
CA ASN A 652 4.13 -19.54 -8.78
C ASN A 652 5.64 -19.58 -8.56
N ILE A 653 6.09 -20.14 -7.43
CA ILE A 653 7.51 -20.30 -7.11
C ILE A 653 8.20 -21.23 -8.12
N TYR A 654 7.61 -22.39 -8.42
CA TYR A 654 8.19 -23.35 -9.37
C TYR A 654 8.40 -22.72 -10.76
N LEU A 655 7.40 -21.99 -11.25
CA LEU A 655 7.48 -21.28 -12.52
C LEU A 655 8.56 -20.19 -12.49
N SER A 656 8.67 -19.44 -11.39
CA SER A 656 9.66 -18.36 -11.26
C SER A 656 11.12 -18.81 -11.39
N ILE A 657 11.42 -20.07 -11.09
CA ILE A 657 12.80 -20.60 -11.06
C ILE A 657 13.18 -21.24 -12.38
N ARG A 658 12.28 -22.02 -12.99
CA ARG A 658 12.56 -22.83 -14.17
C ARG A 658 12.66 -22.04 -15.48
N ASP A 659 12.20 -20.79 -15.49
CA ASP A 659 12.25 -19.93 -16.68
C ASP A 659 13.56 -19.07 -16.76
N LEU A 660 14.31 -18.95 -15.65
CA LEU A 660 15.51 -18.10 -15.53
C LEU A 660 16.72 -18.48 -16.42
N GLU A 661 16.82 -19.70 -16.96
CA GLU A 661 18.07 -20.20 -17.61
C GLU A 661 17.93 -20.77 -19.05
N GLN A 662 16.77 -20.71 -19.71
CA GLN A 662 16.66 -21.22 -21.09
C GLN A 662 17.27 -20.25 -22.14
N ALA A 663 18.59 -20.22 -22.27
CA ALA A 663 19.25 -19.81 -23.51
C ALA A 663 19.17 -20.96 -24.54
N PRO A 664 18.91 -20.71 -25.83
CA PRO A 664 18.63 -21.79 -26.78
C PRO A 664 19.92 -22.52 -27.17
N GLN A 665 20.00 -23.82 -26.83
CA GLN A 665 20.88 -24.75 -27.54
C GLN A 665 20.17 -25.25 -28.80
N THR A 666 20.93 -25.23 -29.89
CA THR A 666 20.52 -25.39 -31.28
C THR A 666 19.92 -26.77 -31.58
N GLU A 667 18.88 -26.73 -32.41
CA GLU A 667 18.01 -27.82 -32.85
C GLU A 667 18.74 -29.00 -33.51
N GLY A 668 18.31 -30.21 -33.17
CA GLY A 668 18.53 -31.43 -33.93
C GLY A 668 17.18 -32.16 -34.09
N GLU A 669 16.66 -32.17 -35.32
CA GLU A 669 15.38 -32.74 -35.74
C GLU A 669 15.25 -34.25 -35.51
N SER A 670 14.04 -34.73 -35.19
CA SER A 670 13.32 -35.92 -35.76
C SER A 670 12.06 -36.25 -34.90
N PRO A 671 11.08 -37.05 -35.39
CA PRO A 671 9.99 -36.65 -36.26
C PRO A 671 8.60 -36.79 -35.60
N THR A 672 7.61 -36.16 -36.23
CA THR A 672 6.18 -36.12 -35.85
C THR A 672 5.50 -37.50 -35.85
N ILE A 673 4.81 -37.86 -34.75
CA ILE A 673 3.76 -38.88 -34.73
C ILE A 673 2.45 -38.25 -34.21
N ASN A 674 1.39 -38.49 -34.99
CA ASN A 674 0.06 -37.91 -34.86
C ASN A 674 -0.59 -38.10 -33.49
N ALA A 675 -0.93 -36.99 -32.85
CA ALA A 675 -1.74 -36.90 -31.65
C ALA A 675 -3.23 -36.76 -32.02
N PHE A 676 -4.00 -37.84 -32.00
CA PHE A 676 -5.47 -37.80 -31.87
C PHE A 676 -6.02 -39.21 -31.54
N ALA A 677 -5.80 -39.68 -30.31
CA ALA A 677 -6.65 -40.69 -29.63
C ALA A 677 -6.08 -41.03 -28.23
N THR A 678 -6.23 -40.15 -27.25
CA THR A 678 -6.10 -40.55 -25.83
C THR A 678 -7.10 -39.77 -24.98
N SER A 679 -8.04 -40.53 -24.41
CA SER A 679 -9.01 -40.09 -23.41
C SER A 679 -8.31 -39.57 -22.15
N PRO A 680 -8.80 -38.50 -21.48
CA PRO A 680 -8.16 -37.91 -20.30
C PRO A 680 -8.35 -38.73 -19.00
N PHE A 681 -9.02 -39.88 -19.09
CA PHE A 681 -9.12 -40.86 -18.02
C PHE A 681 -8.57 -42.18 -18.58
N GLY A 682 -7.51 -42.70 -17.96
CA GLY A 682 -6.86 -43.95 -18.35
C GLY A 682 -7.84 -45.11 -18.52
N GLY A 683 -7.43 -46.10 -19.32
CA GLY A 683 -8.24 -47.27 -19.66
C GLY A 683 -8.88 -47.98 -18.46
N ASN A 684 -10.09 -48.47 -18.67
CA ASN A 684 -10.93 -49.16 -17.68
C ASN A 684 -10.20 -50.38 -17.06
N PRO A 685 -10.02 -50.46 -15.73
CA PRO A 685 -9.26 -51.54 -15.08
C PRO A 685 -10.06 -52.85 -14.89
N PHE A 686 -11.25 -52.97 -15.50
CA PHE A 686 -12.12 -54.16 -15.38
C PHE A 686 -12.44 -54.85 -16.70
N ALA A 687 -11.68 -54.57 -17.76
CA ALA A 687 -11.86 -55.23 -19.06
C ALA A 687 -10.84 -56.37 -19.26
N ASP A 688 -10.79 -57.33 -18.34
CA ASP A 688 -10.24 -58.66 -18.64
C ASP A 688 -11.21 -59.73 -18.15
N ASN A 689 -11.79 -60.43 -19.12
CA ASN A 689 -12.78 -61.48 -18.96
C ASN A 689 -12.06 -62.78 -18.55
N PRO A 690 -12.28 -63.35 -17.35
CA PRO A 690 -11.43 -64.40 -16.77
C PRO A 690 -11.70 -65.82 -17.34
N PHE A 691 -12.24 -65.93 -18.56
CA PHE A 691 -12.61 -67.23 -19.17
C PHE A 691 -12.11 -67.43 -20.62
N ALA A 692 -11.19 -66.61 -21.12
CA ALA A 692 -10.55 -66.87 -22.42
C ALA A 692 -9.28 -67.71 -22.23
N SER A 693 -9.44 -69.02 -22.13
CA SER A 693 -8.35 -69.99 -22.28
C SER A 693 -7.95 -70.13 -23.74
N ASP A 694 -6.67 -69.94 -24.07
CA ASP A 694 -6.08 -70.67 -25.20
C ASP A 694 -4.71 -71.25 -24.78
N PRO A 695 -4.57 -72.59 -24.69
CA PRO A 695 -3.47 -73.24 -24.01
C PRO A 695 -2.36 -73.71 -24.95
N PHE A 696 -1.80 -72.87 -25.83
CA PHE A 696 -0.62 -73.26 -26.63
C PHE A 696 0.23 -72.06 -27.07
N ALA A 697 1.22 -71.67 -26.25
CA ALA A 697 2.46 -71.02 -26.73
C ALA A 697 3.55 -71.00 -25.62
N THR A 698 4.32 -72.08 -25.53
CA THR A 698 5.67 -72.11 -24.94
C THR A 698 6.64 -71.41 -25.92
N THR A 699 7.64 -70.59 -25.56
CA THR A 699 8.90 -70.90 -24.86
C THR A 699 9.79 -69.61 -24.81
N PRO A 700 10.93 -69.58 -24.06
CA PRO A 700 11.46 -68.40 -23.34
C PRO A 700 12.82 -67.88 -23.87
N VAL A 701 13.33 -66.74 -23.38
CA VAL A 701 14.79 -66.48 -23.23
C VAL A 701 15.08 -65.49 -22.08
N GLU A 702 16.00 -65.91 -21.19
CA GLU A 702 16.68 -65.17 -20.12
C GLU A 702 17.61 -64.05 -20.65
N THR A 703 17.88 -63.02 -19.84
CA THR A 703 19.20 -62.35 -19.92
C THR A 703 19.62 -61.76 -18.57
N ALA A 704 20.90 -61.99 -18.29
CA ALA A 704 21.56 -61.88 -17.00
C ALA A 704 21.83 -60.45 -16.51
N VAL A 705 21.86 -60.33 -15.19
CA VAL A 705 22.28 -59.15 -14.42
C VAL A 705 23.80 -59.21 -14.24
N VAL A 706 24.50 -58.10 -14.48
CA VAL A 706 25.91 -57.92 -14.08
C VAL A 706 26.00 -56.66 -13.21
N ASP A 707 26.38 -56.87 -11.95
CA ASP A 707 26.71 -55.84 -10.96
C ASP A 707 28.05 -55.17 -11.26
N ALA A 708 28.11 -53.83 -11.12
CA ALA A 708 29.35 -53.07 -10.91
C ALA A 708 29.09 -51.87 -9.97
N PRO A 709 30.08 -51.49 -9.13
CA PRO A 709 29.82 -50.80 -7.87
C PRO A 709 29.64 -49.28 -8.02
N ALA A 710 28.79 -48.73 -7.14
CA ALA A 710 28.46 -47.32 -7.04
C ALA A 710 29.67 -46.45 -6.65
N THR A 711 30.10 -45.59 -7.57
CA THR A 711 30.90 -44.40 -7.26
C THR A 711 29.97 -43.28 -6.81
N ALA A 712 30.28 -42.69 -5.65
CA ALA A 712 29.58 -41.54 -5.07
C ALA A 712 29.48 -40.39 -6.09
N ALA A 713 28.25 -40.05 -6.47
CA ALA A 713 27.96 -38.91 -7.33
C ALA A 713 28.13 -37.61 -6.54
N ALA A 714 28.98 -36.72 -7.04
CA ALA A 714 29.13 -35.37 -6.54
C ALA A 714 27.81 -34.60 -6.63
N GLU A 715 27.43 -33.89 -5.55
CA GLU A 715 26.27 -33.00 -5.46
C GLU A 715 26.33 -31.94 -6.57
N ARG A 716 25.43 -32.05 -7.55
CA ARG A 716 25.13 -30.98 -8.51
C ARG A 716 23.94 -30.21 -7.94
N VAL A 717 24.19 -28.98 -7.48
CA VAL A 717 23.12 -28.03 -7.13
C VAL A 717 22.27 -27.82 -8.38
N GLY A 718 21.03 -28.30 -8.37
CA GLY A 718 20.11 -28.28 -9.51
C GLY A 718 18.94 -27.30 -9.34
N GLN A 719 18.21 -27.02 -10.43
CA GLN A 719 17.00 -26.16 -10.43
C GLN A 719 15.93 -26.59 -9.40
N ASP A 720 15.87 -27.89 -9.12
CA ASP A 720 14.96 -28.45 -8.11
C ASP A 720 15.41 -28.12 -6.66
N ASP A 721 16.70 -27.85 -6.44
CA ASP A 721 17.22 -27.41 -5.13
C ASP A 721 16.85 -25.96 -4.82
N ASP A 722 16.88 -25.10 -5.84
CA ASP A 722 16.39 -23.72 -5.72
C ASP A 722 14.89 -23.71 -5.46
N PHE A 723 14.12 -24.56 -6.14
CA PHE A 723 12.69 -24.73 -5.86
C PHE A 723 12.44 -25.21 -4.43
N ALA A 724 13.18 -26.21 -3.96
CA ALA A 724 13.10 -26.68 -2.58
C ALA A 724 13.36 -25.55 -1.58
N HIS A 725 14.41 -24.76 -1.81
CA HIS A 725 14.82 -23.66 -0.94
C HIS A 725 13.76 -22.55 -0.90
N GLN A 726 13.25 -22.12 -2.06
CA GLN A 726 12.22 -21.08 -2.13
C GLN A 726 10.87 -21.56 -1.57
N ALA A 727 10.49 -22.83 -1.80
CA ALA A 727 9.30 -23.42 -1.21
C ALA A 727 9.38 -23.46 0.33
N PHE A 728 10.55 -23.81 0.89
CA PHE A 728 10.78 -23.77 2.33
C PHE A 728 10.70 -22.34 2.88
N LYS A 729 11.37 -21.36 2.25
CA LYS A 729 11.28 -19.93 2.63
C LYS A 729 9.82 -19.44 2.61
N ALA A 730 9.06 -19.76 1.56
CA ALA A 730 7.65 -19.39 1.44
C ALA A 730 6.79 -20.01 2.54
N TRP A 731 6.99 -21.29 2.86
CA TRP A 731 6.25 -21.94 3.94
C TRP A 731 6.56 -21.37 5.33
N VAL A 732 7.84 -21.11 5.63
CA VAL A 732 8.24 -20.42 6.87
C VAL A 732 7.52 -19.08 6.96
N ALA A 733 7.47 -18.34 5.87
CA ALA A 733 6.82 -17.03 5.88
C ALA A 733 5.29 -17.11 5.97
N HIS A 734 4.65 -18.09 5.36
CA HIS A 734 3.23 -18.38 5.53
C HIS A 734 2.89 -18.62 7.00
N LEU A 735 3.67 -19.45 7.71
CA LEU A 735 3.48 -19.69 9.14
C LEU A 735 3.59 -18.40 9.99
N ARG A 736 4.40 -17.43 9.57
CA ARG A 736 4.57 -16.12 10.24
C ARG A 736 3.42 -15.15 9.96
N GLU A 737 2.72 -15.34 8.86
CA GLU A 737 1.56 -14.52 8.48
C GLU A 737 0.29 -15.00 9.19
N LEU A 738 0.20 -16.28 9.55
CA LEU A 738 -0.96 -16.85 10.25
C LEU A 738 -1.38 -16.06 11.51
N PRO A 739 -0.51 -15.74 12.49
CA PRO A 739 -0.91 -15.04 13.72
C PRO A 739 -1.49 -13.63 13.47
N GLN A 740 -1.17 -13.02 12.32
CA GLN A 740 -1.59 -11.67 11.93
C GLN A 740 -3.06 -11.61 11.48
N GLN A 741 -3.78 -12.74 11.52
CA GLN A 741 -5.19 -12.85 11.15
C GLN A 741 -6.10 -13.09 12.39
N PRO A 742 -6.13 -12.16 13.38
CA PRO A 742 -6.76 -12.40 14.68
C PRO A 742 -8.27 -12.68 14.60
N LEU A 743 -8.95 -12.10 13.62
CA LEU A 743 -10.38 -12.32 13.41
C LEU A 743 -10.69 -13.76 13.05
N GLN A 744 -9.83 -14.40 12.24
CA GLN A 744 -10.03 -15.78 11.80
C GLN A 744 -9.78 -16.75 12.96
N TRP A 745 -8.75 -16.51 13.77
CA TRP A 745 -8.45 -17.36 14.93
C TRP A 745 -9.49 -17.24 16.03
N ARG A 746 -10.02 -16.04 16.27
CA ARG A 746 -11.15 -15.85 17.21
C ARG A 746 -12.37 -16.67 16.82
N GLN A 747 -12.67 -16.82 15.53
CA GLN A 747 -13.77 -17.67 15.06
C GLN A 747 -13.54 -19.15 15.37
N LEU A 748 -12.27 -19.59 15.43
CA LEU A 748 -11.87 -20.95 15.80
C LEU A 748 -11.62 -21.11 17.32
N GLY A 749 -11.91 -20.08 18.12
CA GLY A 749 -11.69 -20.08 19.57
C GLY A 749 -10.24 -19.96 20.01
N MET A 750 -9.30 -19.66 19.10
CA MET A 750 -7.86 -19.59 19.36
C MET A 750 -7.38 -18.14 19.44
N SER A 751 -6.35 -17.88 20.25
CA SER A 751 -5.69 -16.57 20.30
C SER A 751 -4.56 -16.47 19.28
N SER A 752 -4.31 -15.27 18.74
CA SER A 752 -3.15 -15.03 17.86
C SER A 752 -1.83 -15.37 18.53
N GLU A 753 -1.72 -15.21 19.84
CA GLU A 753 -0.52 -15.54 20.61
C GLU A 753 -0.24 -17.05 20.63
N LEU A 754 -1.29 -17.87 20.81
CA LEU A 754 -1.18 -19.33 20.75
C LEU A 754 -0.69 -19.80 19.37
N ILE A 755 -1.25 -19.22 18.30
CA ILE A 755 -0.84 -19.53 16.93
C ILE A 755 0.59 -19.06 16.65
N ASN A 756 0.98 -17.90 17.18
CA ASN A 756 2.36 -17.42 17.07
C ASN A 756 3.33 -18.40 17.70
N GLN A 757 3.08 -18.84 18.94
CA GLN A 757 3.90 -19.85 19.61
C GLN A 757 3.99 -21.15 18.81
N LEU A 758 2.86 -21.65 18.28
CA LEU A 758 2.84 -22.85 17.45
C LEU A 758 3.74 -22.68 16.22
N SER A 759 3.56 -21.59 15.47
CA SER A 759 4.36 -21.28 14.29
C SER A 759 5.86 -21.20 14.59
N GLU A 760 6.27 -20.55 15.70
CA GLU A 760 7.68 -20.47 16.10
C GLU A 760 8.29 -21.85 16.34
N GLU A 761 7.56 -22.74 17.02
CA GLU A 761 8.05 -24.07 17.35
C GLU A 761 8.09 -24.99 16.13
N LEU A 762 7.13 -24.86 15.21
CA LEU A 762 7.14 -25.58 13.93
C LEU A 762 8.31 -25.15 13.05
N ILE A 763 8.58 -23.85 12.94
CA ILE A 763 9.72 -23.33 12.17
C ILE A 763 11.03 -23.82 12.79
N THR A 764 11.14 -23.74 14.11
CA THR A 764 12.32 -24.24 14.83
C THR A 764 12.53 -25.73 14.61
N ALA A 765 11.46 -26.53 14.67
CA ALA A 765 11.50 -27.96 14.43
C ALA A 765 11.90 -28.27 12.97
N ALA A 766 11.34 -27.55 12.01
CA ALA A 766 11.62 -27.76 10.59
C ALA A 766 13.08 -27.43 10.23
N THR A 767 13.65 -26.38 10.83
CA THR A 767 15.09 -26.10 10.70
C THR A 767 15.94 -27.16 11.40
N ARG A 768 15.59 -27.57 12.63
CA ARG A 768 16.31 -28.58 13.40
C ARG A 768 16.33 -29.95 12.71
N LEU A 769 15.23 -30.32 12.07
CA LEU A 769 15.04 -31.60 11.38
C LEU A 769 15.39 -31.54 9.88
N ASP A 770 15.94 -30.43 9.40
CA ASP A 770 16.36 -30.21 8.02
C ASP A 770 15.27 -30.54 6.98
N LEU A 771 14.08 -29.94 7.16
CA LEU A 771 12.98 -30.08 6.20
C LEU A 771 13.38 -29.56 4.81
N GLU A 772 14.21 -28.53 4.73
CA GLU A 772 14.74 -28.02 3.45
C GLU A 772 15.58 -29.09 2.74
N GLY A 773 16.51 -29.74 3.45
CA GLY A 773 17.24 -30.88 2.90
C GLY A 773 16.31 -32.01 2.47
N THR A 774 15.27 -32.30 3.24
CA THR A 774 14.26 -33.31 2.88
C THR A 774 13.50 -32.95 1.60
N LEU A 775 13.15 -31.67 1.41
CA LEU A 775 12.56 -31.16 0.17
C LEU A 775 13.51 -31.34 -1.02
N LYS A 776 14.79 -30.97 -0.88
CA LYS A 776 15.81 -31.15 -1.92
C LYS A 776 15.90 -32.62 -2.36
N HIS A 777 15.98 -33.53 -1.40
CA HIS A 777 16.01 -34.97 -1.69
C HIS A 777 14.73 -35.48 -2.36
N ALA A 778 13.55 -35.00 -1.95
CA ALA A 778 12.27 -35.41 -2.53
C ALA A 778 12.09 -34.93 -4.00
N LEU A 779 12.72 -33.81 -4.34
CA LEU A 779 12.64 -33.20 -5.66
C LEU A 779 13.76 -33.69 -6.61
N ALA A 780 14.88 -34.18 -6.08
CA ALA A 780 16.04 -34.62 -6.85
C ALA A 780 15.79 -35.84 -7.78
N GLY A 781 16.50 -35.85 -8.92
CA GLY A 781 16.81 -37.05 -9.72
C GLY A 781 15.70 -37.62 -10.61
N GLN A 782 14.75 -36.81 -11.10
CA GLN A 782 13.53 -37.34 -11.73
C GLN A 782 13.08 -36.61 -13.02
N GLU A 783 14.01 -36.17 -13.86
CA GLU A 783 13.71 -35.77 -15.24
C GLU A 783 13.59 -37.03 -16.13
N GLN A 784 12.38 -37.57 -16.26
CA GLN A 784 12.09 -38.60 -17.26
C GLN A 784 11.91 -37.94 -18.63
N ALA A 785 12.64 -38.43 -19.64
CA ALA A 785 12.80 -37.83 -20.97
C ALA A 785 11.49 -37.60 -21.78
N GLU A 786 10.35 -38.14 -21.33
CA GLU A 786 9.06 -38.07 -22.05
C GLU A 786 7.96 -37.28 -21.30
N THR A 787 8.29 -36.61 -20.19
CA THR A 787 7.27 -35.93 -19.37
C THR A 787 7.04 -34.50 -19.86
N THR A 788 5.84 -34.19 -20.36
CA THR A 788 5.48 -32.80 -20.75
C THR A 788 5.67 -31.82 -19.57
N ARG A 789 6.02 -30.56 -19.87
CA ARG A 789 6.32 -29.50 -18.88
C ARG A 789 5.20 -29.30 -17.84
N VAL A 790 3.94 -29.39 -18.27
CA VAL A 790 2.77 -29.24 -17.38
C VAL A 790 2.70 -30.37 -16.35
N HIS A 791 2.99 -31.62 -16.77
CA HIS A 791 3.00 -32.78 -15.88
C HIS A 791 4.21 -32.76 -14.93
N MET A 792 5.38 -32.28 -15.39
CA MET A 792 6.55 -32.08 -14.53
C MET A 792 6.27 -31.06 -13.43
N ARG A 793 5.69 -29.90 -13.78
CA ARG A 793 5.26 -28.88 -12.81
C ARG A 793 4.30 -29.48 -11.78
N ALA A 794 3.22 -30.11 -12.24
CA ALA A 794 2.24 -30.71 -11.34
C ALA A 794 2.88 -31.72 -10.38
N ARG A 795 3.82 -32.54 -10.88
CA ARG A 795 4.54 -33.55 -10.09
C ARG A 795 5.47 -32.92 -9.04
N GLN A 796 6.29 -31.93 -9.42
CA GLN A 796 7.22 -31.29 -8.48
C GLN A 796 6.49 -30.46 -7.43
N VAL A 797 5.44 -29.71 -7.81
CA VAL A 797 4.59 -28.98 -6.88
C VAL A 797 3.88 -29.94 -5.91
N LEU A 798 3.32 -31.05 -6.41
CA LEU A 798 2.68 -32.05 -5.56
C LEU A 798 3.68 -32.68 -4.59
N ARG A 799 4.91 -32.99 -5.03
CA ARG A 799 5.96 -33.53 -4.15
C ARG A 799 6.32 -32.57 -3.04
N ALA A 800 6.63 -31.31 -3.37
CA ALA A 800 6.92 -30.29 -2.38
C ALA A 800 5.75 -30.15 -1.37
N GLN A 801 4.52 -30.15 -1.88
CA GLN A 801 3.32 -30.08 -1.05
C GLN A 801 3.18 -31.29 -0.11
N LEU A 802 3.39 -32.52 -0.60
CA LEU A 802 3.30 -33.73 0.20
C LEU A 802 4.41 -33.78 1.26
N THR A 803 5.65 -33.40 0.92
CA THR A 803 6.75 -33.35 1.89
C THR A 803 6.46 -32.39 3.04
N ILE A 804 5.93 -31.19 2.75
CA ILE A 804 5.53 -30.23 3.79
C ILE A 804 4.35 -30.77 4.60
N ARG A 805 3.33 -31.35 3.94
CA ARG A 805 2.16 -31.95 4.62
C ARG A 805 2.56 -33.10 5.54
N ASP A 806 3.47 -33.97 5.11
CA ASP A 806 3.96 -35.08 5.90
C ASP A 806 4.73 -34.59 7.14
N PHE A 807 5.51 -33.53 6.99
CA PHE A 807 6.16 -32.89 8.15
C PHE A 807 5.12 -32.34 9.14
N ILE A 808 4.10 -31.62 8.67
CA ILE A 808 3.05 -31.06 9.53
C ILE A 808 2.23 -32.15 10.22
N ALA A 809 1.92 -33.24 9.50
CA ALA A 809 1.10 -34.32 10.02
C ALA A 809 1.84 -35.20 11.03
N TRP A 810 3.15 -35.41 10.84
CA TRP A 810 3.88 -36.46 11.54
C TRP A 810 5.15 -36.00 12.25
N PHE A 811 5.60 -34.77 12.03
CA PHE A 811 6.86 -34.21 12.56
C PHE A 811 8.11 -35.05 12.29
N GLY A 812 8.09 -35.84 11.21
CA GLY A 812 9.17 -36.77 10.87
C GLY A 812 9.21 -38.08 11.68
N TYR A 813 8.28 -38.30 12.62
CA TYR A 813 8.32 -39.51 13.47
C TYR A 813 8.08 -40.81 12.70
N LEU A 814 7.43 -40.78 11.52
CA LEU A 814 7.19 -41.99 10.72
C LEU A 814 8.46 -42.60 10.10
N THR A 815 9.55 -41.83 9.99
CA THR A 815 10.82 -42.32 9.44
C THR A 815 11.80 -42.76 10.54
N LEU A 816 11.45 -42.55 11.82
CA LEU A 816 12.30 -42.89 12.95
C LEU A 816 12.08 -44.34 13.43
N PRO A 817 13.15 -45.00 13.93
CA PRO A 817 13.03 -46.26 14.66
C PRO A 817 12.05 -46.16 15.84
N ALA A 818 11.33 -47.25 16.14
CA ALA A 818 10.24 -47.26 17.13
C ALA A 818 10.68 -46.87 18.56
N ASP A 819 11.94 -47.08 18.91
CA ASP A 819 12.55 -46.66 20.18
C ASP A 819 12.70 -45.13 20.29
N LYS A 820 12.83 -44.43 19.16
CA LYS A 820 12.97 -42.96 19.09
C LYS A 820 11.65 -42.22 18.92
N VAL A 821 10.55 -42.93 18.68
CA VAL A 821 9.21 -42.35 18.62
C VAL A 821 8.70 -42.09 20.05
N PRO A 822 8.15 -40.91 20.38
CA PRO A 822 7.63 -40.63 21.71
C PRO A 822 6.33 -41.39 21.99
N ASN A 823 5.99 -41.51 23.27
CA ASN A 823 4.71 -42.07 23.69
C ASN A 823 3.62 -40.98 23.65
N SER A 824 2.40 -41.36 23.30
CA SER A 824 1.23 -40.51 23.40
C SER A 824 0.92 -40.18 24.87
N TYR A 825 0.47 -38.96 25.15
CA TYR A 825 -0.03 -38.58 26.47
C TYR A 825 -1.49 -38.95 26.67
N VAL A 826 -2.18 -39.39 25.61
CA VAL A 826 -3.61 -39.72 25.59
C VAL A 826 -3.80 -41.23 25.36
N GLY A 827 -4.93 -41.77 25.80
CA GLY A 827 -5.27 -43.19 25.60
C GLY A 827 -4.34 -44.15 26.36
N GLU A 828 -3.98 -45.25 25.71
CA GLU A 828 -3.10 -46.31 26.28
C GLU A 828 -1.63 -45.89 26.40
N LYS A 829 -1.27 -44.66 25.99
CA LYS A 829 0.10 -44.13 26.01
C LYS A 829 1.10 -44.97 25.21
N ASN A 830 0.62 -45.61 24.15
CA ASN A 830 1.44 -46.26 23.13
C ASN A 830 2.24 -45.21 22.33
N LYS A 831 3.15 -45.65 21.46
CA LYS A 831 3.90 -44.76 20.56
C LYS A 831 2.93 -43.93 19.70
N VAL A 832 3.24 -42.64 19.50
CA VAL A 832 2.43 -41.78 18.64
C VAL A 832 2.38 -42.33 17.21
N PHE A 833 1.23 -42.20 16.55
CA PHE A 833 1.02 -42.62 15.16
C PHE A 833 1.27 -44.11 14.90
N LEU A 834 1.08 -44.95 15.92
CA LEU A 834 1.27 -46.39 15.82
C LEU A 834 0.47 -46.95 14.64
N ARG A 835 1.16 -47.55 13.66
CA ARG A 835 0.49 -48.25 12.56
C ARG A 835 -0.27 -49.45 13.12
N GLN A 836 -1.53 -49.61 12.73
CA GLN A 836 -2.29 -50.82 13.05
C GLN A 836 -1.54 -52.05 12.53
N LYS A 837 -1.50 -53.11 13.35
CA LYS A 837 -0.81 -54.36 13.03
C LYS A 837 -1.25 -54.83 11.64
N GLN A 838 -0.30 -55.02 10.72
CA GLN A 838 -0.60 -55.66 9.43
C GLN A 838 -1.12 -57.07 9.71
N LEU A 839 -2.35 -57.33 9.28
CA LEU A 839 -2.95 -58.66 9.38
C LEU A 839 -2.20 -59.60 8.44
N ALA A 840 -1.91 -60.81 8.89
CA ALA A 840 -1.51 -61.87 7.98
C ALA A 840 -2.68 -62.19 7.01
N ASN A 841 -2.39 -62.72 5.82
CA ASN A 841 -3.38 -62.96 4.76
C ASN A 841 -4.62 -63.78 5.23
N ASP A 842 -4.49 -64.56 6.30
CA ASP A 842 -5.55 -65.42 6.85
C ASP A 842 -6.10 -64.95 8.22
N GLU A 843 -5.68 -63.78 8.73
CA GLU A 843 -6.08 -63.27 10.05
C GLU A 843 -7.23 -62.27 9.93
N LEU A 844 -8.35 -62.53 10.61
CA LEU A 844 -9.48 -61.59 10.68
C LEU A 844 -9.16 -60.42 11.63
N PRO A 845 -9.53 -59.17 11.29
CA PRO A 845 -9.35 -58.02 12.18
C PRO A 845 -10.12 -58.23 13.48
N GLN A 846 -9.40 -58.24 14.62
CA GLN A 846 -10.02 -58.23 15.93
C GLN A 846 -10.52 -56.81 16.23
N LEU A 847 -11.84 -56.64 16.18
CA LEU A 847 -12.49 -55.38 16.49
C LEU A 847 -12.61 -55.21 18.01
N ALA A 848 -12.22 -54.03 18.50
CA ALA A 848 -12.42 -53.67 19.89
C ALA A 848 -13.93 -53.59 20.22
N THR A 849 -14.27 -53.85 21.49
CA THR A 849 -15.64 -53.77 22.01
C THR A 849 -16.25 -52.38 21.90
N VAL A 850 -15.42 -51.34 21.77
CA VAL A 850 -15.81 -49.96 21.49
C VAL A 850 -15.22 -49.56 20.15
N ALA A 851 -16.04 -48.97 19.28
CA ALA A 851 -15.57 -48.46 18.00
C ALA A 851 -14.46 -47.42 18.22
N PRO A 852 -13.25 -47.63 17.66
CA PRO A 852 -12.18 -46.65 17.79
C PRO A 852 -12.62 -45.35 17.14
N GLN A 853 -12.23 -44.22 17.73
CA GLN A 853 -12.37 -42.90 17.12
C GLN A 853 -11.00 -42.46 16.57
N PRO A 854 -10.60 -42.94 15.38
CA PRO A 854 -9.24 -42.73 14.87
C PRO A 854 -8.89 -41.25 14.72
N GLY A 855 -9.87 -40.37 14.41
CA GLY A 855 -9.65 -38.93 14.37
C GLY A 855 -9.26 -38.33 15.72
N VAL A 856 -9.93 -38.73 16.80
CA VAL A 856 -9.61 -38.26 18.17
C VAL A 856 -8.26 -38.81 18.62
N SER A 857 -7.98 -40.08 18.34
CA SER A 857 -6.68 -40.70 18.63
C SER A 857 -5.54 -39.99 17.87
N TYR A 858 -5.74 -39.69 16.58
CA TYR A 858 -4.76 -38.95 15.78
C TYR A 858 -4.50 -37.55 16.34
N LEU A 859 -5.53 -36.80 16.70
CA LEU A 859 -5.35 -35.45 17.28
C LEU A 859 -4.65 -35.50 18.65
N GLY A 860 -4.95 -36.51 19.47
CA GLY A 860 -4.25 -36.75 20.74
C GLY A 860 -2.77 -37.09 20.54
N ASP A 861 -2.47 -37.94 19.56
CA ASP A 861 -1.09 -38.28 19.17
C ASP A 861 -0.35 -37.07 18.60
N TRP A 862 -1.01 -36.28 17.75
CA TRP A 862 -0.45 -35.07 17.16
C TRP A 862 -0.08 -34.04 18.22
N LEU A 863 -0.95 -33.79 19.21
CA LEU A 863 -0.62 -32.92 20.36
C LEU A 863 0.55 -33.47 21.17
N SER A 864 0.58 -34.77 21.43
CA SER A 864 1.65 -35.40 22.21
C SER A 864 2.99 -35.35 21.50
N ALA A 865 2.98 -35.54 20.18
CA ALA A 865 4.13 -35.40 19.30
C ALA A 865 4.62 -33.95 19.29
N LEU A 866 3.72 -32.97 19.12
CA LEU A 866 4.06 -31.55 19.18
C LEU A 866 4.75 -31.18 20.51
N MET A 867 4.26 -31.67 21.65
CA MET A 867 4.89 -31.40 22.95
C MET A 867 6.33 -31.92 23.02
N SER A 868 6.56 -33.12 22.49
CA SER A 868 7.90 -33.70 22.43
C SER A 868 8.82 -32.86 21.53
N VAL A 869 8.32 -32.43 20.37
CA VAL A 869 9.03 -31.54 19.44
C VAL A 869 9.41 -30.20 20.10
N VAL A 870 8.49 -29.57 20.83
CA VAL A 870 8.73 -28.28 21.52
C VAL A 870 9.83 -28.43 22.58
N LEU A 871 9.83 -29.52 23.34
CA LEU A 871 10.86 -29.80 24.33
C LEU A 871 12.22 -30.05 23.67
N ASP A 872 12.25 -30.83 22.59
CA ASP A 872 13.47 -31.11 21.84
C ASP A 872 14.02 -29.87 21.11
N ASN A 873 13.22 -28.84 20.91
CA ASN A 873 13.65 -27.54 20.38
C ASN A 873 14.45 -26.70 21.40
N ALA A 874 14.56 -27.13 22.66
CA ALA A 874 15.40 -26.46 23.64
C ALA A 874 16.87 -26.47 23.17
N GLY A 875 17.54 -25.31 23.20
CA GLY A 875 18.90 -25.16 22.68
C GLY A 875 18.98 -24.95 21.16
N HIS A 876 17.85 -24.85 20.45
CA HIS A 876 17.77 -24.50 19.03
C HIS A 876 17.01 -23.18 18.84
N SER A 877 17.41 -22.11 19.55
CA SER A 877 16.82 -20.78 19.39
C SER A 877 17.17 -20.13 18.04
N ALA A 878 16.38 -19.14 17.62
CA ALA A 878 16.63 -18.36 16.40
C ALA A 878 18.00 -17.66 16.39
N THR A 879 18.58 -17.46 17.58
CA THR A 879 19.84 -16.79 17.87
C THR A 879 21.04 -17.73 17.95
N ARG A 880 20.88 -19.06 17.87
CA ARG A 880 21.99 -20.00 18.05
C ARG A 880 23.13 -19.77 17.04
N ASP A 881 22.77 -19.43 15.81
CA ASP A 881 23.71 -19.20 14.71
C ASP A 881 24.17 -17.72 14.63
N ILE A 882 23.78 -16.90 15.61
CA ILE A 882 24.14 -15.48 15.71
C ILE A 882 25.21 -15.34 16.80
N SER A 883 26.35 -14.72 16.46
CA SER A 883 27.44 -14.55 17.42
C SER A 883 27.05 -13.60 18.56
N PHE A 884 27.71 -13.71 19.71
CA PHE A 884 27.48 -12.81 20.84
C PHE A 884 27.68 -11.33 20.45
N GLU A 885 28.68 -11.05 19.61
CA GLU A 885 28.94 -9.69 19.11
C GLU A 885 27.81 -9.19 18.20
N GLN A 886 27.33 -10.03 17.29
CA GLN A 886 26.19 -9.71 16.42
C GLN A 886 24.90 -9.51 17.22
N ASN A 887 24.64 -10.33 18.25
CA ASN A 887 23.50 -10.18 19.15
C ASN A 887 23.60 -8.89 19.98
N ARG A 888 24.81 -8.53 20.46
CA ARG A 888 25.06 -7.26 21.16
C ARG A 888 24.83 -6.05 20.25
N GLN A 889 25.28 -6.11 19.01
CA GLN A 889 25.04 -5.07 18.01
C GLN A 889 23.54 -4.88 17.76
N LEU A 890 22.79 -5.98 17.59
CA LEU A 890 21.33 -5.92 17.45
C LEU A 890 20.65 -5.29 18.68
N GLY A 891 21.10 -5.63 19.89
CA GLY A 891 20.61 -5.01 21.11
C GLY A 891 20.85 -3.50 21.16
N GLN A 892 21.99 -3.01 20.65
CA GLN A 892 22.27 -1.57 20.51
C GLN A 892 21.32 -0.91 19.52
N ILE A 893 21.10 -1.53 18.35
CA ILE A 893 20.17 -1.03 17.31
C ILE A 893 18.75 -0.91 17.88
N ILE A 894 18.25 -1.95 18.57
CA ILE A 894 16.92 -1.94 19.20
C ILE A 894 16.84 -0.82 20.24
N SER A 895 17.86 -0.67 21.09
CA SER A 895 17.87 0.37 22.12
C SER A 895 17.89 1.79 21.55
N GLN A 896 18.65 2.03 20.47
CA GLN A 896 18.66 3.30 19.76
C GLN A 896 17.30 3.62 19.12
N LEU A 897 16.68 2.63 18.46
CA LEU A 897 15.35 2.75 17.84
C LEU A 897 14.29 3.15 18.87
N LYS A 898 14.37 2.57 20.07
CA LYS A 898 13.45 2.86 21.18
C LYS A 898 13.82 4.09 22.00
N GLN A 899 15.04 4.62 21.81
CA GLN A 899 15.63 5.69 22.62
C GLN A 899 15.72 5.35 24.12
N GLU A 900 15.97 4.09 24.47
CA GLU A 900 16.07 3.66 25.88
C GLU A 900 17.36 4.16 26.57
N ASN A 901 18.37 4.58 25.80
CA ASN A 901 19.70 4.98 26.28
C ASN A 901 20.02 6.49 26.13
N MET A 902 19.04 7.36 25.88
CA MET A 902 19.31 8.80 25.84
C MET A 902 19.44 9.36 27.27
N PRO A 903 20.57 9.99 27.65
CA PRO A 903 20.66 10.69 28.92
C PRO A 903 19.62 11.81 28.95
N CYS A 904 18.86 11.89 30.06
CA CYS A 904 17.85 12.91 30.33
C CYS A 904 18.38 14.34 30.22
#